data_AF-A0A4T0TRN8-F1
#
_entry.id   AF-A0A4T0TRN8-F1
#
_cell.length_a   1.000
_cell.length_b   1.000
_cell.length_c   1.000
_cell.angle_alpha   90.00
_cell.angle_beta   90.00
_cell.angle_gamma   90.00
#
_symmetry.space_group_name_H-M   'P 1'
#
loop_
_entity.id
_entity.type
_entity.pdbx_description
1 polymer ?
#
loop_
_entity_poly.entity_id
_entity_poly.type
_entity_poly.pdbx_seq_one_letter_code
_entity_poly.pdbx_strand_id
1 'polypeptide(L)'
;MKYVGLISGGKDSIFNLLHCRNNGHELIAVANLKNGGAYEEMDSYMFQTVGLSILPLIAQSLGVELYEGLIKGTPINQQSTYEQTLNDETEDLFELLQTVKTKHPDLEGVSVGAILSNYQRVRVEHVCSRLGLTVLAYLWRRPQDKLLDEMVAAQQTSVVIKVAGAGLDPERHLGKSLAQLRPTLDKLHNLYGSHVCGEGGEFETVTLDSPLYKQRIVLDDVEVIYHDPSPNAPVAYLRINKAHLEDKDEEQDVHFSEPEILDEISQEIQPPAVLTSNTDGMSLPRRQGVQPPCSTKVSSNWLTISNVYSTNTGDISTQTHDILQKCSALMQEKGFIIDEHTTFISVYIADMSDFSALNEAYGTYFQKSGPPARACIATNLGETYKVAISLVAKKDSSRSALHVRGQSYWAPANIGPYSQSITINNRHFISGQIALKPSTLSLVDGGVSQQAILSLQHARKVSEALAPVHITAGELLMRPESVICYVTSRDYVSICQNVLQQAIDAHSERSEDCLDVITQKPAQLYVVVDSLPKNAAVEWQFVYNDRPSQISYDSEDEDAQKEDALNVTYNEDKLIRKHHARSHEGVQCFEFLQEVTTNSINNSIYCTVYYTPLVSLDEAQKCIDGDATFVPVKGIFDKNIKEAKIALNYFVPSK
;
A
#
# COMPACT_ATOMS: atom_id res chain seq x y z
N MET A 1 -2.64 22.87 2.21
CA MET A 1 -3.90 22.61 1.51
C MET A 1 -5.06 23.02 2.41
N LYS A 2 -6.14 23.54 1.83
CA LYS A 2 -7.41 23.76 2.54
C LYS A 2 -8.23 22.47 2.54
N TYR A 3 -8.75 22.07 3.70
CA TYR A 3 -9.42 20.79 3.85
C TYR A 3 -10.69 20.84 4.71
N VAL A 4 -11.58 19.88 4.44
CA VAL A 4 -12.76 19.60 5.27
C VAL A 4 -12.50 18.37 6.14
N GLY A 5 -12.85 18.45 7.42
CA GLY A 5 -12.76 17.30 8.33
C GLY A 5 -14.02 16.45 8.29
N LEU A 6 -13.93 15.17 7.89
CA LEU A 6 -15.00 14.22 8.20
C LEU A 6 -14.91 13.86 9.68
N ILE A 7 -15.87 14.31 10.47
CA ILE A 7 -15.86 14.14 11.92
C ILE A 7 -17.00 13.24 12.39
N SER A 8 -16.68 12.28 13.26
CA SER A 8 -17.66 11.55 14.05
C SER A 8 -17.84 12.14 15.44
N GLY A 9 -16.95 13.06 15.82
CA GLY A 9 -16.81 13.60 17.19
C GLY A 9 -15.94 12.73 18.09
N GLY A 10 -15.60 11.51 17.66
CA GLY A 10 -14.72 10.60 18.38
C GLY A 10 -13.24 10.94 18.31
N LYS A 11 -12.44 10.17 19.05
CA LYS A 11 -11.00 10.37 19.24
C LYS A 11 -10.23 10.42 17.92
N ASP A 12 -10.54 9.54 16.97
CA ASP A 12 -9.71 9.34 15.77
C ASP A 12 -9.92 10.47 14.78
N SER A 13 -11.18 10.87 14.58
CA SER A 13 -11.49 11.97 13.68
C SER A 13 -10.83 13.28 14.13
N ILE A 14 -10.89 13.59 15.43
CA ILE A 14 -10.29 14.82 15.98
C ILE A 14 -8.76 14.75 16.03
N PHE A 15 -8.19 13.59 16.37
CA PHE A 15 -6.74 13.43 16.39
C PHE A 15 -6.14 13.52 14.98
N ASN A 16 -6.84 13.04 13.97
CA ASN A 16 -6.42 13.22 12.58
C ASN A 16 -6.46 14.70 12.14
N LEU A 17 -7.44 15.49 12.59
CA LEU A 17 -7.44 16.95 12.37
C LEU A 17 -6.19 17.59 12.97
N LEU A 18 -5.75 17.10 14.13
CA LEU A 18 -4.60 17.65 14.83
C LEU A 18 -3.31 17.37 14.04
N HIS A 19 -3.15 16.18 13.46
CA HIS A 19 -2.06 15.90 12.52
C HIS A 19 -2.17 16.70 11.22
N CYS A 20 -3.38 16.95 10.70
CA CYS A 20 -3.55 17.81 9.53
C CYS A 20 -3.04 19.23 9.81
N ARG A 21 -3.34 19.80 10.99
CA ARG A 21 -2.76 21.09 11.41
C ARG A 21 -1.23 21.03 11.47
N ASN A 22 -0.66 19.97 12.05
CA ASN A 22 0.80 19.83 12.19
C ASN A 22 1.51 19.76 10.83
N ASN A 23 0.88 19.13 9.83
CA ASN A 23 1.38 19.08 8.45
C ASN A 23 1.10 20.38 7.65
N GLY A 24 0.65 21.45 8.32
CA GLY A 24 0.43 22.76 7.70
C GLY A 24 -0.83 22.85 6.84
N HIS A 25 -1.82 22.00 7.06
CA HIS A 25 -3.13 22.09 6.41
C HIS A 25 -4.07 23.04 7.16
N GLU A 26 -4.95 23.70 6.42
CA GLU A 26 -5.91 24.67 6.95
C GLU A 26 -7.31 24.06 6.97
N LEU A 27 -7.89 23.92 8.16
CA LEU A 27 -9.26 23.42 8.33
C LEU A 27 -10.25 24.53 7.99
N ILE A 28 -11.11 24.32 6.99
CA ILE A 28 -12.10 25.34 6.58
C ILE A 28 -13.53 25.00 7.01
N ALA A 29 -13.81 23.72 7.21
CA ALA A 29 -15.14 23.21 7.56
C ALA A 29 -15.02 21.80 8.15
N VAL A 30 -16.06 21.36 8.84
CA VAL A 30 -16.24 19.96 9.23
C VAL A 30 -17.54 19.43 8.63
N ALA A 31 -17.58 18.14 8.33
CA ALA A 31 -18.72 17.50 7.71
C ALA A 31 -19.01 16.14 8.36
N ASN A 32 -20.30 15.80 8.43
CA ASN A 32 -20.76 14.51 8.95
C ASN A 32 -22.02 14.04 8.21
N LEU A 33 -22.16 12.72 8.07
CA LEU A 33 -23.41 12.09 7.64
C LEU A 33 -24.17 11.59 8.86
N LYS A 34 -25.47 11.89 8.94
CA LYS A 34 -26.34 11.49 10.05
C LYS A 34 -27.55 10.71 9.57
N ASN A 35 -28.14 9.94 10.49
CA ASN A 35 -29.39 9.24 10.24
C ASN A 35 -30.56 10.25 10.17
N GLY A 36 -31.54 9.97 9.30
CA GLY A 36 -32.75 10.79 9.16
C GLY A 36 -33.71 10.75 10.37
N GLY A 37 -33.49 9.82 11.31
CA GLY A 37 -34.21 9.69 12.57
C GLY A 37 -33.28 9.90 13.76
N ALA A 38 -33.74 10.61 14.79
CA ALA A 38 -32.89 11.11 15.87
C ALA A 38 -32.30 10.03 16.80
N TYR A 39 -32.73 8.75 16.72
CA TYR A 39 -32.33 7.72 17.70
C TYR A 39 -32.34 6.27 17.18
N GLU A 40 -32.37 6.04 15.86
CA GLU A 40 -32.32 4.68 15.32
C GLU A 40 -30.89 4.30 14.94
N GLU A 41 -30.34 3.31 15.65
CA GLU A 41 -29.09 2.62 15.31
C GLU A 41 -29.34 1.84 14.01
N MET A 42 -28.63 2.22 12.95
CA MET A 42 -28.58 1.48 11.70
C MET A 42 -27.23 0.77 11.60
N ASP A 43 -27.21 -0.39 10.96
CA ASP A 43 -26.00 -1.14 10.63
C ASP A 43 -25.20 -0.40 9.53
N SER A 44 -24.50 0.70 9.88
CA SER A 44 -23.53 1.36 9.00
C SER A 44 -22.12 0.88 9.32
N TYR A 45 -21.39 0.47 8.28
CA TYR A 45 -19.96 0.15 8.39
C TYR A 45 -19.07 1.39 8.27
N MET A 46 -19.63 2.52 7.83
CA MET A 46 -18.88 3.77 7.59
C MET A 46 -18.93 4.74 8.75
N PHE A 47 -20.09 4.92 9.39
CA PHE A 47 -20.36 6.09 10.23
C PHE A 47 -20.72 5.73 11.66
N GLN A 48 -20.16 6.50 12.59
CA GLN A 48 -20.55 6.46 14.00
C GLN A 48 -21.97 6.98 14.17
N THR A 49 -22.78 6.31 15.00
CA THR A 49 -24.19 6.69 15.22
C THR A 49 -24.43 7.30 16.60
N VAL A 50 -23.56 7.06 17.58
CA VAL A 50 -23.70 7.56 18.95
C VAL A 50 -22.87 8.83 19.16
N GLY A 51 -23.40 9.77 19.95
CA GLY A 51 -22.68 10.99 20.34
C GLY A 51 -22.76 12.15 19.33
N LEU A 52 -23.50 11.98 18.23
CA LEU A 52 -23.61 12.99 17.17
C LEU A 52 -24.25 14.31 17.63
N SER A 53 -24.98 14.32 18.74
CA SER A 53 -25.58 15.55 19.31
C SER A 53 -24.55 16.60 19.69
N ILE A 54 -23.28 16.22 19.87
CA ILE A 54 -22.20 17.12 20.28
C ILE A 54 -21.51 17.81 19.09
N LEU A 55 -21.72 17.34 17.85
CA LEU A 55 -21.01 17.86 16.68
C LEU A 55 -21.15 19.37 16.47
N PRO A 56 -22.32 20.01 16.70
CA PRO A 56 -22.44 21.47 16.61
C PRO A 56 -21.52 22.21 17.59
N LEU A 57 -21.36 21.69 18.81
CA LEU A 57 -20.45 22.27 19.82
C LEU A 57 -18.98 22.07 19.43
N ILE A 58 -18.64 20.91 18.86
CA ILE A 58 -17.30 20.65 18.31
C ILE A 58 -16.98 21.65 17.19
N ALA A 59 -17.88 21.84 16.22
CA ALA A 59 -17.69 22.78 15.13
C ALA A 59 -17.55 24.23 15.62
N GLN A 60 -18.39 24.63 16.58
CA GLN A 60 -18.29 25.94 17.23
C GLN A 60 -16.95 26.12 17.95
N SER A 61 -16.48 25.10 18.66
CA SER A 61 -15.20 25.14 19.36
C SER A 61 -13.99 25.18 18.41
N LEU A 62 -14.05 24.45 17.29
CA LEU A 62 -13.07 24.55 16.20
C LEU A 62 -13.15 25.90 15.48
N GLY A 63 -14.29 26.59 15.56
CA GLY A 63 -14.54 27.86 14.90
C GLY A 63 -14.74 27.74 13.39
N VAL A 64 -15.35 26.64 12.92
CA VAL A 64 -15.61 26.36 11.50
C VAL A 64 -17.06 25.92 11.29
N GLU A 65 -17.56 26.00 10.05
CA GLU A 65 -18.94 25.58 9.71
C GLU A 65 -19.08 24.06 9.75
N LEU A 66 -20.21 23.57 10.29
CA LEU A 66 -20.62 22.17 10.24
C LEU A 66 -21.56 21.93 9.06
N TYR A 67 -21.19 20.98 8.21
CA TYR A 67 -22.00 20.47 7.12
C TYR A 67 -22.58 19.11 7.48
N GLU A 68 -23.90 18.97 7.39
CA GLU A 68 -24.57 17.72 7.67
C GLU A 68 -25.31 17.22 6.44
N GLY A 69 -25.08 15.96 6.08
CA GLY A 69 -25.86 15.23 5.09
C GLY A 69 -26.68 14.11 5.76
N LEU A 70 -27.72 13.64 5.08
CA LEU A 70 -28.50 12.50 5.54
C LEU A 70 -28.03 11.22 4.85
N ILE A 71 -27.88 10.14 5.61
CA ILE A 71 -27.70 8.79 5.07
C ILE A 71 -29.07 8.34 4.53
N LYS A 72 -29.16 8.15 3.22
CA LYS A 72 -30.34 7.65 2.50
C LYS A 72 -30.09 6.25 1.96
N GLY A 73 -28.84 5.95 1.59
CA GLY A 73 -28.41 4.66 1.08
C GLY A 73 -28.10 3.65 2.18
N THR A 74 -27.80 2.42 1.76
CA THR A 74 -27.34 1.32 2.63
C THR A 74 -25.94 0.84 2.18
N PRO A 75 -25.19 0.09 3.00
CA PRO A 75 -23.88 -0.44 2.60
C PRO A 75 -24.04 -1.61 1.60
N ILE A 76 -24.33 -1.29 0.34
CA ILE A 76 -24.62 -2.27 -0.73
C ILE A 76 -23.31 -2.87 -1.26
N ASN A 77 -22.36 -2.03 -1.66
CA ASN A 77 -21.08 -2.50 -2.15
C ASN A 77 -20.12 -2.66 -0.97
N GLN A 78 -19.86 -3.91 -0.59
CA GLN A 78 -18.94 -4.26 0.49
C GLN A 78 -17.61 -4.86 0.01
N GLN A 79 -17.33 -4.74 -1.29
CA GLN A 79 -16.09 -5.24 -1.87
C GLN A 79 -14.88 -4.40 -1.40
N SER A 80 -13.68 -4.95 -1.60
CA SER A 80 -12.40 -4.32 -1.27
C SER A 80 -12.08 -3.11 -2.17
N THR A 81 -12.64 -3.08 -3.37
CA THR A 81 -12.68 -1.93 -4.26
C THR A 81 -14.10 -1.40 -4.35
N TYR A 82 -14.26 -0.09 -4.51
CA TYR A 82 -15.57 0.53 -4.67
C TYR A 82 -15.81 0.93 -6.13
N GLU A 83 -16.98 0.56 -6.65
CA GLU A 83 -17.54 1.08 -7.88
C GLU A 83 -18.81 1.85 -7.55
N GLN A 84 -19.09 2.92 -8.30
CA GLN A 84 -20.29 3.73 -8.09
C GLN A 84 -21.54 2.85 -8.07
N THR A 85 -22.20 2.81 -6.92
CA THR A 85 -23.33 1.92 -6.67
C THR A 85 -24.55 2.76 -6.29
N LEU A 86 -25.64 2.61 -7.05
CA LEU A 86 -26.87 3.36 -6.82
C LEU A 86 -27.46 3.02 -5.44
N ASN A 87 -27.87 4.04 -4.69
CA ASN A 87 -28.42 3.95 -3.33
C ASN A 87 -27.44 3.40 -2.28
N ASP A 88 -26.13 3.47 -2.53
CA ASP A 88 -25.11 3.13 -1.54
C ASP A 88 -24.78 4.34 -0.65
N GLU A 89 -24.52 4.12 0.64
CA GLU A 89 -24.17 5.20 1.60
C GLU A 89 -22.93 6.02 1.18
N THR A 90 -22.06 5.44 0.36
CA THR A 90 -20.89 6.14 -0.22
C THR A 90 -21.31 7.28 -1.16
N GLU A 91 -22.45 7.16 -1.84
CA GLU A 91 -22.94 8.23 -2.72
C GLU A 91 -23.54 9.40 -1.94
N ASP A 92 -24.11 9.16 -0.75
CA ASP A 92 -24.52 10.24 0.16
C ASP A 92 -23.31 11.06 0.61
N LEU A 93 -22.16 10.40 0.83
CA LEU A 93 -20.91 11.09 1.16
C LEU A 93 -20.42 11.95 -0.01
N PHE A 94 -20.59 11.44 -1.25
CA PHE A 94 -20.28 12.21 -2.45
C PHE A 94 -21.16 13.48 -2.54
N GLU A 95 -22.47 13.37 -2.32
CA GLU A 95 -23.39 14.53 -2.32
C GLU A 95 -22.98 15.57 -1.27
N LEU A 96 -22.65 15.12 -0.05
CA LEU A 96 -22.22 16.00 1.04
C LEU A 96 -20.93 16.74 0.68
N LEU A 97 -19.88 16.02 0.27
CA LEU A 97 -18.59 16.63 -0.07
C LEU A 97 -18.67 17.50 -1.34
N GLN A 98 -19.53 17.15 -2.30
CA GLN A 98 -19.82 18.00 -3.44
C GLN A 98 -20.43 19.34 -3.00
N THR A 99 -21.38 19.29 -2.05
CA THR A 99 -22.00 20.50 -1.48
C THR A 99 -20.97 21.39 -0.79
N VAL A 100 -20.08 20.81 0.01
CA VAL A 100 -18.98 21.56 0.65
C VAL A 100 -18.07 22.19 -0.41
N LYS A 101 -17.67 21.42 -1.43
CA LYS A 101 -16.80 21.91 -2.51
C LYS A 101 -17.46 23.01 -3.35
N THR A 102 -18.78 22.97 -3.56
CA THR A 102 -19.50 24.05 -4.25
C THR A 102 -19.47 25.36 -3.45
N LYS A 103 -19.57 25.29 -2.12
CA LYS A 103 -19.47 26.47 -1.24
C LYS A 103 -18.04 26.93 -0.99
N HIS A 104 -17.08 26.00 -1.02
CA HIS A 104 -15.65 26.25 -0.87
C HIS A 104 -14.89 25.74 -2.11
N PRO A 105 -14.85 26.51 -3.21
CA PRO A 105 -14.19 26.08 -4.46
C PRO A 105 -12.68 25.85 -4.35
N ASP A 106 -12.05 26.42 -3.32
CA ASP A 106 -10.65 26.26 -2.94
C ASP A 106 -10.39 25.04 -2.03
N LEU A 107 -11.40 24.18 -1.81
CA LEU A 107 -11.24 22.92 -1.09
C LEU A 107 -10.36 21.95 -1.89
N GLU A 108 -9.25 21.52 -1.27
CA GLU A 108 -8.23 20.64 -1.88
C GLU A 108 -8.17 19.25 -1.24
N GLY A 109 -8.63 19.10 0.01
CA GLY A 109 -8.52 17.83 0.72
C GLY A 109 -9.63 17.50 1.71
N VAL A 110 -9.66 16.25 2.15
CA VAL A 110 -10.62 15.68 3.10
C VAL A 110 -9.86 14.90 4.16
N SER A 111 -10.04 15.25 5.43
CA SER A 111 -9.47 14.52 6.56
C SER A 111 -10.37 13.36 6.99
N VAL A 112 -9.76 12.19 7.24
CA VAL A 112 -10.44 10.96 7.67
C VAL A 112 -9.70 10.32 8.83
N GLY A 113 -10.39 10.06 9.94
CA GLY A 113 -9.83 9.42 11.13
C GLY A 113 -9.76 7.89 11.10
N ALA A 114 -9.61 7.24 9.94
CA ALA A 114 -9.54 5.78 9.88
C ALA A 114 -8.16 5.27 10.32
N ILE A 115 -8.10 4.30 11.25
CA ILE A 115 -6.84 3.65 11.67
C ILE A 115 -6.61 2.35 10.90
N LEU A 116 -7.54 1.37 10.94
CA LEU A 116 -7.35 0.06 10.27
C LEU A 116 -8.42 -0.32 9.25
N SER A 117 -9.58 0.34 9.24
CA SER A 117 -10.66 0.04 8.29
C SER A 117 -10.33 0.40 6.83
N ASN A 118 -9.96 -0.62 6.03
CA ASN A 118 -9.76 -0.44 4.58
C ASN A 118 -11.07 -0.07 3.89
N TYR A 119 -12.19 -0.56 4.43
CA TYR A 119 -13.53 -0.29 3.94
C TYR A 119 -13.79 1.22 3.90
N GLN A 120 -13.56 1.91 5.02
CA GLN A 120 -13.73 3.36 5.13
C GLN A 120 -12.78 4.11 4.20
N ARG A 121 -11.49 3.78 4.25
CA ARG A 121 -10.46 4.47 3.44
C ARG A 121 -10.76 4.41 1.95
N VAL A 122 -11.05 3.23 1.40
CA VAL A 122 -11.27 3.04 -0.05
C VAL A 122 -12.48 3.83 -0.54
N ARG A 123 -13.57 3.88 0.23
CA ARG A 123 -14.79 4.62 -0.13
C ARG A 123 -14.55 6.12 -0.13
N VAL A 124 -13.87 6.66 0.89
CA VAL A 124 -13.53 8.08 0.91
C VAL A 124 -12.55 8.44 -0.22
N GLU A 125 -11.53 7.61 -0.47
CA GLU A 125 -10.60 7.80 -1.60
C GLU A 125 -11.32 7.80 -2.96
N HIS A 126 -12.33 6.95 -3.13
CA HIS A 126 -13.13 6.92 -4.35
C HIS A 126 -13.96 8.21 -4.54
N VAL A 127 -14.66 8.66 -3.49
CA VAL A 127 -15.41 9.92 -3.50
C VAL A 127 -14.49 11.11 -3.80
N CYS A 128 -13.35 11.18 -3.11
CA CYS A 128 -12.37 12.26 -3.28
C CYS A 128 -11.76 12.26 -4.69
N SER A 129 -11.49 11.07 -5.26
CA SER A 129 -10.99 10.95 -6.64
C SER A 129 -11.96 11.55 -7.66
N ARG A 130 -13.28 11.35 -7.49
CA ARG A 130 -14.30 11.94 -8.38
C ARG A 130 -14.44 13.45 -8.22
N LEU A 131 -14.17 13.96 -7.02
CA LEU A 131 -14.23 15.38 -6.71
C LEU A 131 -12.91 16.11 -6.94
N GLY A 132 -11.81 15.40 -7.27
CA GLY A 132 -10.48 16.00 -7.35
C GLY A 132 -10.00 16.54 -6.00
N LEU A 133 -10.16 15.75 -4.94
CA LEU A 133 -9.74 16.05 -3.57
C LEU A 133 -8.68 15.05 -3.11
N THR A 134 -7.78 15.50 -2.24
CA THR A 134 -6.75 14.66 -1.60
C THR A 134 -7.25 14.14 -0.25
N VAL A 135 -7.13 12.84 0.00
CA VAL A 135 -7.45 12.28 1.32
C VAL A 135 -6.26 12.48 2.28
N LEU A 136 -6.53 12.96 3.49
CA LEU A 136 -5.58 13.11 4.59
C LEU A 136 -5.93 12.10 5.69
N ALA A 137 -5.22 10.98 5.74
CA ALA A 137 -5.47 9.85 6.64
C ALA A 137 -4.19 9.50 7.43
N TYR A 138 -3.77 10.40 8.30
CA TYR A 138 -2.51 10.31 9.04
C TYR A 138 -2.47 9.16 10.05
N LEU A 139 -3.63 8.73 10.57
CA LEU A 139 -3.69 7.64 11.54
C LEU A 139 -3.62 6.24 10.89
N TRP A 140 -3.75 6.17 9.57
CA TRP A 140 -3.89 4.92 8.84
C TRP A 140 -2.71 3.98 9.05
N ARG A 141 -2.99 2.74 9.45
CA ARG A 141 -2.05 1.65 9.75
C ARG A 141 -0.96 2.01 10.78
N ARG A 142 -1.20 2.99 11.64
CA ARG A 142 -0.30 3.28 12.76
C ARG A 142 -0.52 2.30 13.93
N PRO A 143 0.52 1.98 14.72
CA PRO A 143 0.38 1.14 15.92
C PRO A 143 -0.61 1.76 16.91
N GLN A 144 -1.62 0.99 17.32
CA GLN A 144 -2.74 1.49 18.12
C GLN A 144 -2.33 1.88 19.55
N ASP A 145 -1.40 1.14 20.13
CA ASP A 145 -0.80 1.40 21.44
C ASP A 145 -0.10 2.77 21.45
N LYS A 146 0.78 3.01 20.47
CA LYS A 146 1.49 4.29 20.29
C LYS A 146 0.52 5.43 20.00
N LEU A 147 -0.51 5.19 19.18
CA LEU A 147 -1.55 6.19 18.90
C LEU A 147 -2.28 6.64 20.16
N LEU A 148 -2.67 5.70 21.03
CA LEU A 148 -3.37 6.03 22.26
C LEU A 148 -2.47 6.82 23.22
N ASP A 149 -1.19 6.45 23.34
CA ASP A 149 -0.18 7.21 24.08
C ASP A 149 -0.05 8.64 23.56
N GLU A 150 0.03 8.80 22.24
CA GLU A 150 0.17 10.11 21.60
C GLU A 150 -1.08 10.98 21.77
N MET A 151 -2.29 10.41 21.71
CA MET A 151 -3.54 11.15 21.98
C MET A 151 -3.54 11.71 23.43
N VAL A 152 -3.11 10.89 24.40
CA VAL A 152 -3.00 11.32 25.80
C VAL A 152 -1.91 12.38 25.97
N ALA A 153 -0.74 12.18 25.37
CA ALA A 153 0.37 13.13 25.40
C ALA A 153 0.03 14.47 24.71
N ALA A 154 -0.77 14.42 23.64
CA ALA A 154 -1.31 15.58 22.96
C ALA A 154 -2.45 16.28 23.74
N GLN A 155 -2.78 15.81 24.95
CA GLN A 155 -3.83 16.36 25.81
C GLN A 155 -5.21 16.36 25.14
N GLN A 156 -5.44 15.41 24.23
CA GLN A 156 -6.78 15.16 23.71
C GLN A 156 -7.61 14.43 24.77
N THR A 157 -8.67 15.09 25.23
CA THR A 157 -9.57 14.53 26.24
C THR A 157 -10.76 13.89 25.54
N SER A 158 -10.62 12.62 25.19
CA SER A 158 -11.71 11.79 24.67
C SER A 158 -12.26 10.87 25.76
N VAL A 159 -13.58 10.84 25.91
CA VAL A 159 -14.29 9.97 26.85
C VAL A 159 -15.05 8.87 26.12
N VAL A 160 -15.15 7.70 26.75
CA VAL A 160 -15.91 6.57 26.21
C VAL A 160 -17.40 6.82 26.37
N ILE A 161 -18.14 6.76 25.27
CA ILE A 161 -19.59 7.00 25.23
C ILE A 161 -20.39 5.77 24.81
N LYS A 162 -19.74 4.71 24.33
CA LYS A 162 -20.38 3.41 24.08
C LYS A 162 -19.38 2.33 24.42
N VAL A 163 -19.88 1.23 24.97
CA VAL A 163 -19.12 -0.02 25.13
C VAL A 163 -19.93 -1.14 24.50
N ALA A 164 -19.24 -2.03 23.80
CA ALA A 164 -19.82 -3.18 23.11
C ALA A 164 -18.76 -4.31 23.02
N GLY A 165 -18.05 -4.56 24.12
CA GLY A 165 -16.94 -5.51 24.15
C GLY A 165 -16.81 -6.24 25.48
N ALA A 166 -16.40 -7.50 25.43
CA ALA A 166 -16.17 -8.30 26.63
C ALA A 166 -15.12 -7.64 27.55
N GLY A 167 -15.43 -7.59 28.84
CA GLY A 167 -14.54 -6.98 29.84
C GLY A 167 -14.67 -5.46 29.99
N LEU A 168 -15.48 -4.79 29.16
CA LEU A 168 -15.87 -3.39 29.38
C LEU A 168 -17.21 -3.31 30.13
N ASP A 169 -17.16 -2.87 31.38
CA ASP A 169 -18.32 -2.63 32.25
C ASP A 169 -18.89 -1.20 32.03
N PRO A 170 -20.16 -1.06 31.59
CA PRO A 170 -20.80 0.23 31.39
C PRO A 170 -20.77 1.15 32.60
N GLU A 171 -21.03 0.65 33.81
CA GLU A 171 -21.08 1.45 35.03
C GLU A 171 -19.70 1.97 35.43
N ARG A 172 -18.65 1.24 35.06
CA ARG A 172 -17.28 1.58 35.43
C ARG A 172 -16.55 2.36 34.36
N HIS A 173 -16.92 2.23 33.09
CA HIS A 173 -16.10 2.71 31.97
C HIS A 173 -16.75 3.82 31.16
N LEU A 174 -18.09 3.88 31.06
CA LEU A 174 -18.75 4.99 30.38
C LEU A 174 -18.41 6.31 31.07
N GLY A 175 -18.09 7.32 30.27
CA GLY A 175 -17.74 8.67 30.72
C GLY A 175 -16.29 8.82 31.21
N LYS A 176 -15.53 7.72 31.34
CA LYS A 176 -14.10 7.81 31.63
C LYS A 176 -13.31 8.23 30.41
N SER A 177 -12.27 9.01 30.64
CA SER A 177 -11.29 9.35 29.61
C SER A 177 -10.46 8.14 29.20
N LEU A 178 -9.95 8.17 27.97
CA LEU A 178 -9.01 7.16 27.48
C LEU A 178 -7.74 7.06 28.33
N ALA A 179 -7.24 8.19 28.84
CA ALA A 179 -6.11 8.21 29.77
C ALA A 179 -6.40 7.40 31.05
N GLN A 180 -7.62 7.53 31.60
CA GLN A 180 -8.04 6.76 32.77
C GLN A 180 -8.26 5.27 32.45
N LEU A 181 -8.68 4.94 31.23
CA LEU A 181 -8.98 3.58 30.81
C LEU A 181 -7.77 2.83 30.25
N ARG A 182 -6.65 3.49 29.99
CA ARG A 182 -5.46 2.88 29.39
C ARG A 182 -5.04 1.54 30.04
N PRO A 183 -4.90 1.44 31.37
CA PRO A 183 -4.52 0.16 31.99
C PRO A 183 -5.54 -0.96 31.77
N THR A 184 -6.83 -0.61 31.67
CA THR A 184 -7.89 -1.57 31.36
C THR A 184 -7.78 -2.04 29.92
N LEU A 185 -7.58 -1.12 28.96
CA LEU A 185 -7.47 -1.44 27.54
C LEU A 185 -6.24 -2.30 27.24
N ASP A 186 -5.09 -2.01 27.85
CA ASP A 186 -3.88 -2.85 27.73
C ASP A 186 -4.13 -4.26 28.28
N LYS A 187 -4.83 -4.37 29.41
CA LYS A 187 -5.20 -5.67 29.99
C LYS A 187 -6.12 -6.45 29.06
N LEU A 188 -7.13 -5.81 28.48
CA LEU A 188 -8.06 -6.48 27.55
C LEU A 188 -7.34 -6.91 26.27
N HIS A 189 -6.42 -6.09 25.77
CA HIS A 189 -5.60 -6.44 24.60
C HIS A 189 -4.76 -7.69 24.87
N ASN A 190 -4.05 -7.73 26.01
CA ASN A 190 -3.20 -8.86 26.37
C ASN A 190 -3.99 -10.15 26.66
N LEU A 191 -5.23 -10.04 27.17
CA LEU A 191 -6.05 -11.20 27.52
C LEU A 191 -6.90 -11.72 26.35
N TYR A 192 -7.41 -10.83 25.51
CA TYR A 192 -8.45 -11.14 24.53
C TYR A 192 -8.12 -10.69 23.11
N GLY A 193 -6.95 -10.06 22.89
CA GLY A 193 -6.59 -9.49 21.59
C GLY A 193 -7.44 -8.27 21.20
N SER A 194 -8.16 -7.66 22.14
CA SER A 194 -9.02 -6.50 21.84
C SER A 194 -8.22 -5.34 21.27
N HIS A 195 -8.83 -4.56 20.38
CA HIS A 195 -8.20 -3.39 19.81
C HIS A 195 -8.12 -2.26 20.84
N VAL A 196 -6.90 -1.82 21.16
CA VAL A 196 -6.63 -0.76 22.14
C VAL A 196 -7.27 0.57 21.74
N CYS A 197 -7.37 0.84 20.44
CA CYS A 197 -8.08 1.98 19.90
C CYS A 197 -9.57 1.69 19.59
N GLY A 198 -10.13 0.54 19.96
CA GLY A 198 -11.56 0.24 19.75
C GLY A 198 -11.98 0.01 18.29
N GLU A 199 -11.02 -0.36 17.42
CA GLU A 199 -11.28 -0.60 15.98
C GLU A 199 -12.24 -1.76 15.71
N GLY A 200 -12.38 -2.70 16.65
CA GLY A 200 -13.33 -3.81 16.56
C GLY A 200 -14.75 -3.42 16.97
N GLY A 201 -15.00 -2.14 17.25
CA GLY A 201 -16.26 -1.65 17.78
C GLY A 201 -16.42 -1.88 19.29
N GLU A 202 -15.34 -2.21 20.00
CA GLU A 202 -15.38 -2.51 21.44
C GLU A 202 -15.87 -1.30 22.25
N PHE A 203 -15.57 -0.09 21.78
CA PHE A 203 -16.07 1.14 22.37
C PHE A 203 -16.09 2.29 21.35
N GLU A 204 -16.97 3.27 21.58
CA GLU A 204 -16.97 4.55 20.85
C GLU A 204 -16.66 5.70 21.81
N THR A 205 -16.15 6.81 21.26
CA THR A 205 -15.72 7.97 22.05
C THR A 205 -16.33 9.27 21.55
N VAL A 206 -16.30 10.28 22.42
CA VAL A 206 -16.46 11.69 22.05
C VAL A 206 -15.30 12.48 22.64
N THR A 207 -14.76 13.42 21.86
CA THR A 207 -13.68 14.30 22.27
C THR A 207 -14.25 15.59 22.86
N LEU A 208 -14.04 15.77 24.17
CA LEU A 208 -14.52 16.91 24.95
C LEU A 208 -13.53 18.08 24.90
N ASP A 209 -12.24 17.79 24.79
CA ASP A 209 -11.22 18.83 24.61
C ASP A 209 -10.08 18.34 23.72
N SER A 210 -9.46 19.29 23.02
CA SER A 210 -8.32 19.09 22.12
C SER A 210 -7.51 20.39 22.04
N PRO A 211 -6.21 20.35 21.74
CA PRO A 211 -5.45 21.57 21.40
C PRO A 211 -5.98 22.34 20.17
N LEU A 212 -6.90 21.75 19.40
CA LEU A 212 -7.60 22.43 18.31
C LEU A 212 -8.80 23.26 18.79
N TYR A 213 -9.32 22.97 19.97
CA TYR A 213 -10.56 23.52 20.48
C TYR A 213 -10.29 24.86 21.17
N LYS A 214 -11.03 25.89 20.77
CA LYS A 214 -11.02 27.21 21.43
C LYS A 214 -11.71 27.18 22.78
N GLN A 215 -12.70 26.30 22.94
CA GLN A 215 -13.47 26.11 24.17
C GLN A 215 -13.63 24.61 24.44
N ARG A 216 -13.53 24.18 25.70
CA ARG A 216 -13.77 22.79 26.07
C ARG A 216 -15.27 22.52 26.15
N ILE A 217 -15.66 21.27 25.90
CA ILE A 217 -17.05 20.82 26.01
C ILE A 217 -17.24 20.21 27.40
N VAL A 218 -18.24 20.69 28.13
CA VAL A 218 -18.64 20.16 29.43
C VAL A 218 -19.99 19.45 29.27
N LEU A 219 -20.05 18.19 29.72
CA LEU A 219 -21.29 17.42 29.75
C LEU A 219 -22.04 17.73 31.05
N ASP A 220 -23.23 18.33 30.94
CA ASP A 220 -24.04 18.76 32.08
C ASP A 220 -25.00 17.68 32.57
N ASP A 221 -25.61 16.97 31.62
CA ASP A 221 -26.61 15.93 31.89
C ASP A 221 -26.44 14.78 30.90
N VAL A 222 -26.22 13.59 31.44
CA VAL A 222 -25.99 12.36 30.69
C VAL A 222 -26.78 11.21 31.30
N GLU A 223 -27.28 10.32 30.44
CA GLU A 223 -28.06 9.14 30.81
C GLU A 223 -27.41 7.89 30.20
N VAL A 224 -27.24 6.82 30.99
CA VAL A 224 -26.77 5.52 30.49
C VAL A 224 -27.95 4.73 29.93
N ILE A 225 -27.86 4.33 28.66
CA ILE A 225 -28.85 3.50 27.98
C ILE A 225 -28.25 2.12 27.70
N TYR A 226 -28.93 1.08 28.15
CA TYR A 226 -28.56 -0.31 27.87
C TYR A 226 -29.32 -0.81 26.65
N HIS A 227 -28.57 -1.26 25.64
CA HIS A 227 -29.12 -1.94 24.46
C HIS A 227 -29.16 -3.46 24.70
N ASP A 228 -28.07 -4.02 25.23
CA ASP A 228 -27.98 -5.42 25.66
C ASP A 228 -27.34 -5.49 27.06
N PRO A 229 -28.08 -5.91 28.11
CA PRO A 229 -27.55 -6.05 29.45
C PRO A 229 -26.81 -7.39 29.70
N SER A 230 -26.43 -8.12 28.65
CA SER A 230 -25.71 -9.39 28.75
C SER A 230 -24.50 -9.30 29.69
N PRO A 231 -24.39 -10.19 30.70
CA PRO A 231 -23.31 -10.14 31.69
C PRO A 231 -21.90 -10.32 31.10
N ASN A 232 -21.80 -10.95 29.92
CA ASN A 232 -20.51 -11.32 29.31
C ASN A 232 -20.00 -10.28 28.32
N ALA A 233 -20.89 -9.53 27.67
CA ALA A 233 -20.56 -8.51 26.68
C ALA A 233 -21.71 -7.47 26.63
N PRO A 234 -21.82 -6.61 27.66
CA PRO A 234 -22.89 -5.63 27.70
C PRO A 234 -22.70 -4.59 26.60
N VAL A 235 -23.81 -4.19 25.98
CA VAL A 235 -23.87 -3.09 25.02
C VAL A 235 -24.63 -1.94 25.66
N ALA A 236 -23.95 -0.84 25.92
CA ALA A 236 -24.54 0.35 26.53
C ALA A 236 -23.85 1.62 26.03
N TYR A 237 -24.58 2.72 26.04
CA TYR A 237 -24.08 4.02 25.60
C TYR A 237 -24.56 5.18 26.48
N LEU A 238 -23.82 6.28 26.45
CA LEU A 238 -24.16 7.55 27.07
C LEU A 238 -24.96 8.42 26.11
N ARG A 239 -26.22 8.67 26.46
CA ARG A 239 -27.02 9.73 25.86
C ARG A 239 -26.65 11.06 26.51
N ILE A 240 -26.23 12.02 25.69
CA ILE A 240 -25.91 13.38 26.14
C ILE A 240 -27.18 14.23 25.99
N ASN A 241 -27.82 14.55 27.11
CA ASN A 241 -29.04 15.37 27.14
C ASN A 241 -28.72 16.85 27.09
N LYS A 242 -27.64 17.27 27.77
CA LYS A 242 -27.20 18.66 27.83
C LYS A 242 -25.68 18.75 27.94
N ALA A 243 -25.11 19.66 27.17
CA ALA A 243 -23.71 20.03 27.22
C ALA A 243 -23.55 21.51 26.86
N HIS A 244 -22.44 22.12 27.27
CA HIS A 244 -22.10 23.50 26.93
C HIS A 244 -20.61 23.67 26.64
N LEU A 245 -20.25 24.83 26.09
CA LEU A 245 -18.87 25.24 25.88
C LEU A 245 -18.39 26.09 27.06
N GLU A 246 -17.20 25.77 27.55
CA GLU A 246 -16.51 26.51 28.61
C GLU A 246 -15.18 27.03 28.09
N ASP A 247 -14.84 28.26 28.48
CA ASP A 247 -13.55 28.86 28.12
C ASP A 247 -12.38 28.09 28.74
N LYS A 248 -11.28 28.06 28.00
CA LYS A 248 -10.03 27.42 28.42
C LYS A 248 -9.12 28.47 29.05
N ASP A 249 -8.40 28.07 30.09
CA ASP A 249 -7.59 28.99 30.88
C ASP A 249 -6.33 29.49 30.13
N GLU A 250 -5.95 28.89 28.98
CA GLU A 250 -4.95 29.40 28.01
C GLU A 250 -4.94 28.55 26.71
N GLU A 251 -4.55 29.11 25.55
CA GLU A 251 -4.25 28.35 24.33
C GLU A 251 -2.95 27.56 24.53
N GLN A 252 -3.06 26.23 24.63
CA GLN A 252 -1.89 25.37 24.78
C GLN A 252 -1.39 24.96 23.40
N ASP A 253 -0.22 25.48 23.03
CA ASP A 253 0.52 25.02 21.84
C ASP A 253 1.18 23.68 22.17
N VAL A 254 0.38 22.62 22.21
CA VAL A 254 0.86 21.26 22.47
C VAL A 254 1.51 20.72 21.19
N HIS A 255 2.83 20.80 21.16
CA HIS A 255 3.62 20.12 20.14
C HIS A 255 3.72 18.62 20.50
N PHE A 256 3.17 17.75 19.66
CA PHE A 256 3.32 16.30 19.76
C PHE A 256 4.08 15.80 18.53
N SER A 257 4.92 14.78 18.70
CA SER A 257 5.87 14.35 17.67
C SER A 257 5.18 13.62 16.52
N GLU A 258 5.55 13.94 15.29
CA GLU A 258 5.28 13.06 14.16
C GLU A 258 6.00 11.72 14.36
N PRO A 259 5.43 10.60 13.88
CA PRO A 259 6.11 9.33 13.91
C PRO A 259 7.41 9.39 13.11
N GLU A 260 8.42 8.66 13.58
CA GLU A 260 9.67 8.51 12.86
C GLU A 260 9.45 7.90 11.47
N ILE A 261 10.15 8.42 10.48
CA ILE A 261 10.00 7.99 9.09
C ILE A 261 10.53 6.58 8.86
N LEU A 262 11.63 6.23 9.54
CA LEU A 262 12.19 4.90 9.54
C LEU A 262 11.66 4.12 10.74
N ASP A 263 11.24 2.88 10.51
CA ASP A 263 10.97 1.95 11.60
C ASP A 263 12.26 1.37 12.18
N GLU A 264 12.12 0.65 13.29
CA GLU A 264 13.22 0.12 14.10
C GLU A 264 14.20 -0.71 13.26
N ILE A 265 13.71 -1.51 12.32
CA ILE A 265 14.55 -2.38 11.48
C ILE A 265 15.33 -1.53 10.47
N SER A 266 14.68 -0.54 9.87
CA SER A 266 15.33 0.33 8.89
C SER A 266 16.33 1.30 9.52
N GLN A 267 16.17 1.63 10.80
CA GLN A 267 17.13 2.45 11.55
C GLN A 267 18.46 1.73 11.84
N GLU A 268 18.45 0.40 11.92
CA GLU A 268 19.65 -0.41 12.14
C GLU A 268 20.53 -0.54 10.90
N ILE A 269 19.99 -0.25 9.72
CA ILE A 269 20.69 -0.37 8.45
C ILE A 269 21.71 0.77 8.33
N GLN A 270 22.99 0.42 8.31
CA GLN A 270 24.12 1.32 8.16
C GLN A 270 24.96 0.89 6.95
N PRO A 271 24.56 1.29 5.73
CA PRO A 271 25.35 0.97 4.55
C PRO A 271 26.64 1.79 4.56
N PRO A 272 27.73 1.26 3.97
CA PRO A 272 29.01 1.97 3.92
C PRO A 272 28.87 3.34 3.23
N ALA A 273 29.57 4.34 3.75
CA ALA A 273 29.64 5.65 3.14
C ALA A 273 30.27 5.54 1.74
N VAL A 274 29.73 6.30 0.78
CA VAL A 274 30.23 6.32 -0.59
C VAL A 274 31.67 6.83 -0.58
N LEU A 275 32.62 6.00 -1.01
CA LEU A 275 33.88 6.51 -1.55
C LEU A 275 33.52 7.11 -2.91
N THR A 276 33.29 8.42 -2.96
CA THR A 276 33.07 9.13 -4.23
C THR A 276 34.32 8.96 -5.09
N SER A 277 34.35 7.98 -5.98
CA SER A 277 35.23 8.05 -7.13
C SER A 277 34.68 9.15 -8.03
N ASN A 278 35.44 10.23 -8.20
CA ASN A 278 35.22 11.19 -9.28
C ASN A 278 35.38 10.46 -10.62
N THR A 279 34.37 9.73 -11.06
CA THR A 279 34.23 9.37 -12.46
C THR A 279 33.30 10.37 -13.08
N ASP A 280 33.93 11.45 -13.56
CA ASP A 280 33.35 12.41 -14.50
C ASP A 280 32.57 11.70 -15.60
N GLY A 281 31.50 12.36 -16.03
CA GLY A 281 30.51 11.87 -16.97
C GLY A 281 31.09 11.14 -18.17
N MET A 282 31.02 9.81 -18.14
CA MET A 282 31.00 9.01 -19.35
C MET A 282 29.57 9.00 -19.88
N SER A 283 29.25 9.97 -20.75
CA SER A 283 28.14 9.81 -21.68
C SER A 283 28.44 8.56 -22.52
N LEU A 284 27.71 7.48 -22.28
CA LEU A 284 27.75 6.32 -23.16
C LEU A 284 27.40 6.80 -24.58
N PRO A 285 28.04 6.26 -25.63
CA PRO A 285 27.56 6.50 -26.99
C PRO A 285 26.08 6.14 -27.01
N ARG A 286 25.22 7.03 -27.53
CA ARG A 286 23.83 6.69 -27.84
C ARG A 286 23.87 5.42 -28.67
N ARG A 287 23.61 4.26 -28.06
CA ARG A 287 23.35 3.04 -28.82
C ARG A 287 22.14 3.38 -29.68
N GLN A 288 22.22 3.10 -30.99
CA GLN A 288 21.01 3.07 -31.81
C GLN A 288 20.01 2.17 -31.06
N GLY A 289 18.85 2.71 -30.70
CA GLY A 289 17.84 1.97 -29.98
C GLY A 289 17.51 0.73 -30.79
N VAL A 290 17.88 -0.45 -30.29
CA VAL A 290 17.54 -1.69 -30.97
C VAL A 290 16.13 -2.04 -30.52
N GLN A 291 15.22 -2.15 -31.48
CA GLN A 291 13.84 -2.52 -31.22
C GLN A 291 13.72 -4.05 -31.20
N PRO A 292 13.51 -4.67 -30.02
CA PRO A 292 13.18 -6.08 -29.97
C PRO A 292 11.79 -6.31 -30.56
N PRO A 293 11.54 -7.48 -31.17
CA PRO A 293 10.22 -7.81 -31.67
C PRO A 293 9.22 -7.89 -30.51
N CYS A 294 8.01 -7.39 -30.77
CA CYS A 294 6.87 -7.62 -29.89
C CYS A 294 6.56 -9.12 -29.85
N SER A 295 6.35 -9.67 -28.66
CA SER A 295 5.96 -11.07 -28.51
C SER A 295 4.78 -11.22 -27.56
N THR A 296 4.03 -12.31 -27.72
CA THR A 296 2.83 -12.60 -26.93
C THR A 296 2.78 -14.08 -26.63
N LYS A 297 2.69 -14.44 -25.34
CA LYS A 297 2.67 -15.81 -24.87
C LYS A 297 1.48 -16.02 -23.95
N VAL A 298 0.72 -17.07 -24.23
CA VAL A 298 -0.36 -17.55 -23.35
C VAL A 298 0.07 -18.89 -22.79
N SER A 299 -0.07 -19.07 -21.48
CA SER A 299 0.03 -20.41 -20.87
C SER A 299 -0.96 -20.52 -19.72
N SER A 300 -1.84 -21.53 -19.79
CA SER A 300 -3.02 -21.64 -18.93
C SER A 300 -3.83 -20.33 -18.96
N ASN A 301 -4.12 -19.71 -17.81
CA ASN A 301 -4.82 -18.43 -17.69
C ASN A 301 -3.92 -17.20 -17.60
N TRP A 302 -2.63 -17.33 -17.93
CA TRP A 302 -1.69 -16.21 -17.94
C TRP A 302 -1.36 -15.77 -19.35
N LEU A 303 -1.13 -14.47 -19.48
CA LEU A 303 -0.72 -13.81 -20.71
C LEU A 303 0.44 -12.88 -20.40
N THR A 304 1.46 -12.93 -21.25
CA THR A 304 2.57 -11.97 -21.24
C THR A 304 2.71 -11.35 -22.60
N ILE A 305 2.80 -10.02 -22.64
CA ILE A 305 3.06 -9.24 -23.85
C ILE A 305 4.35 -8.45 -23.60
N SER A 306 5.36 -8.70 -24.43
CA SER A 306 6.70 -8.12 -24.27
C SER A 306 7.03 -7.18 -25.43
N ASN A 307 7.84 -6.15 -25.14
CA ASN A 307 8.45 -5.24 -26.13
C ASN A 307 7.42 -4.53 -27.03
N VAL A 308 6.37 -3.95 -26.46
CA VAL A 308 5.39 -3.19 -27.24
C VAL A 308 5.88 -1.76 -27.45
N TYR A 309 6.12 -1.41 -28.72
CA TYR A 309 6.51 -0.06 -29.17
C TYR A 309 5.40 0.55 -30.02
N SER A 310 5.38 1.88 -30.06
CA SER A 310 4.43 2.59 -30.91
C SER A 310 4.74 2.40 -32.40
N THR A 311 3.73 2.48 -33.26
CA THR A 311 3.90 2.62 -34.72
C THR A 311 3.77 4.08 -35.15
N ASN A 312 3.49 4.97 -34.21
CA ASN A 312 3.38 6.41 -34.40
C ASN A 312 4.66 7.09 -33.88
N THR A 313 5.00 8.24 -34.48
CA THR A 313 6.12 9.10 -34.08
C THR A 313 5.66 10.35 -33.32
N GLY A 314 4.38 10.40 -32.93
CA GLY A 314 3.78 11.48 -32.16
C GLY A 314 4.38 11.66 -30.76
N ASP A 315 3.75 12.53 -29.98
CA ASP A 315 4.13 12.79 -28.59
C ASP A 315 3.90 11.56 -27.68
N ILE A 316 4.34 11.69 -26.41
CA ILE A 316 4.23 10.61 -25.43
C ILE A 316 2.79 10.14 -25.29
N SER A 317 1.82 11.06 -25.23
CA SER A 317 0.40 10.72 -25.08
C SER A 317 -0.11 9.89 -26.25
N THR A 318 0.19 10.31 -27.49
CA THR A 318 -0.17 9.59 -28.71
C THR A 318 0.47 8.20 -28.75
N GLN A 319 1.75 8.08 -28.42
CA GLN A 319 2.45 6.79 -28.40
C GLN A 319 1.90 5.87 -27.30
N THR A 320 1.58 6.40 -26.11
CA THR A 320 0.97 5.65 -25.02
C THR A 320 -0.39 5.08 -25.42
N HIS A 321 -1.26 5.89 -26.05
CA HIS A 321 -2.55 5.43 -26.54
C HIS A 321 -2.42 4.34 -27.60
N ASP A 322 -1.53 4.51 -28.58
CA ASP A 322 -1.27 3.51 -29.63
C ASP A 322 -0.77 2.19 -29.03
N ILE A 323 0.16 2.24 -28.08
CA ILE A 323 0.69 1.04 -27.40
C ILE A 323 -0.40 0.32 -26.60
N LEU A 324 -1.19 1.04 -25.80
CA LEU A 324 -2.22 0.43 -24.96
C LEU A 324 -3.42 -0.07 -25.78
N GLN A 325 -3.73 0.55 -26.91
CA GLN A 325 -4.70 0.02 -27.89
C GLN A 325 -4.22 -1.30 -28.50
N LYS A 326 -2.94 -1.39 -28.89
CA LYS A 326 -2.35 -2.65 -29.37
C LYS A 326 -2.36 -3.72 -28.31
N CYS A 327 -1.97 -3.40 -27.08
CA CYS A 327 -2.04 -4.32 -25.95
C CYS A 327 -3.48 -4.82 -25.77
N SER A 328 -4.46 -3.92 -25.75
CA SER A 328 -5.88 -4.27 -25.64
C SER A 328 -6.34 -5.21 -26.76
N ALA A 329 -5.96 -4.94 -28.02
CA ALA A 329 -6.28 -5.81 -29.15
C ALA A 329 -5.65 -7.22 -29.02
N LEU A 330 -4.36 -7.30 -28.67
CA LEU A 330 -3.65 -8.56 -28.45
C LEU A 330 -4.26 -9.36 -27.29
N MET A 331 -4.64 -8.68 -26.20
CA MET A 331 -5.31 -9.28 -25.05
C MET A 331 -6.69 -9.81 -25.43
N GLN A 332 -7.48 -9.03 -26.16
CA GLN A 332 -8.83 -9.41 -26.61
C GLN A 332 -8.79 -10.63 -27.53
N GLU A 333 -7.81 -10.72 -28.45
CA GLU A 333 -7.62 -11.88 -29.32
C GLU A 333 -7.44 -13.19 -28.51
N LYS A 334 -6.87 -13.09 -27.29
CA LYS A 334 -6.66 -14.21 -26.39
C LYS A 334 -7.74 -14.33 -25.29
N GLY A 335 -8.80 -13.52 -25.35
CA GLY A 335 -9.92 -13.54 -24.39
C GLY A 335 -9.62 -12.88 -23.04
N PHE A 336 -8.68 -11.93 -23.01
CA PHE A 336 -8.36 -11.09 -21.86
C PHE A 336 -8.90 -9.65 -22.03
N ILE A 337 -9.20 -8.98 -20.91
CA ILE A 337 -9.62 -7.59 -20.85
C ILE A 337 -8.51 -6.80 -20.13
N ILE A 338 -8.06 -5.69 -20.71
CA ILE A 338 -6.89 -4.95 -20.23
C ILE A 338 -7.08 -4.41 -18.80
N ASP A 339 -8.22 -3.79 -18.51
CA ASP A 339 -8.52 -3.21 -17.18
C ASP A 339 -8.63 -4.31 -16.10
N GLU A 340 -9.34 -5.40 -16.42
CA GLU A 340 -9.67 -6.45 -15.46
C GLU A 340 -8.52 -7.41 -15.17
N HIS A 341 -7.76 -7.82 -16.20
CA HIS A 341 -6.82 -8.93 -16.07
C HIS A 341 -5.36 -8.51 -15.95
N THR A 342 -5.00 -7.26 -16.23
CA THR A 342 -3.59 -6.84 -16.15
C THR A 342 -3.14 -6.79 -14.69
N THR A 343 -2.02 -7.45 -14.40
CA THR A 343 -1.48 -7.61 -13.04
C THR A 343 -0.25 -6.73 -12.83
N PHE A 344 0.67 -6.72 -13.79
CA PHE A 344 1.91 -5.95 -13.71
C PHE A 344 2.29 -5.34 -15.05
N ILE A 345 2.79 -4.11 -15.05
CA ILE A 345 3.29 -3.41 -16.24
C ILE A 345 4.69 -2.85 -15.98
N SER A 346 5.63 -3.17 -16.86
CA SER A 346 6.90 -2.44 -16.98
C SER A 346 6.75 -1.34 -18.01
N VAL A 347 6.99 -0.11 -17.59
CA VAL A 347 6.95 1.08 -18.45
C VAL A 347 8.36 1.64 -18.58
N TYR A 348 8.80 1.78 -19.82
CA TYR A 348 10.08 2.39 -20.17
C TYR A 348 9.78 3.70 -20.88
N ILE A 349 10.37 4.81 -20.44
CA ILE A 349 10.23 6.11 -21.10
C ILE A 349 11.60 6.65 -21.51
N ALA A 350 11.65 7.44 -22.58
CA ALA A 350 12.89 8.05 -23.04
C ALA A 350 13.33 9.22 -22.16
N ASP A 351 12.36 9.99 -21.64
CA ASP A 351 12.60 11.17 -20.79
C ASP A 351 11.59 11.19 -19.64
N MET A 352 12.08 11.37 -18.40
CA MET A 352 11.24 11.43 -17.21
C MET A 352 10.42 12.73 -17.13
N SER A 353 10.72 13.75 -17.94
CA SER A 353 9.85 14.92 -18.09
C SER A 353 8.46 14.56 -18.65
N ASP A 354 8.37 13.48 -19.43
CA ASP A 354 7.13 13.01 -20.06
C ASP A 354 6.24 12.19 -19.08
N PHE A 355 6.69 11.96 -17.84
CA PHE A 355 6.01 11.10 -16.85
C PHE A 355 4.56 11.53 -16.55
N SER A 356 4.29 12.83 -16.46
CA SER A 356 2.93 13.32 -16.17
C SER A 356 1.97 13.07 -17.33
N ALA A 357 2.40 13.39 -18.56
CA ALA A 357 1.59 13.21 -19.75
C ALA A 357 1.36 11.71 -20.07
N LEU A 358 2.37 10.87 -19.84
CA LEU A 358 2.23 9.41 -19.86
C LEU A 358 1.13 8.95 -18.89
N ASN A 359 1.16 9.42 -17.64
CA ASN A 359 0.21 9.00 -16.60
C ASN A 359 -1.22 9.41 -16.94
N GLU A 360 -1.43 10.59 -17.53
CA GLU A 360 -2.75 11.02 -17.99
C GLU A 360 -3.31 10.09 -19.06
N ALA A 361 -2.54 9.79 -20.11
CA ALA A 361 -2.95 8.89 -21.19
C ALA A 361 -3.11 7.43 -20.70
N TYR A 362 -2.22 6.96 -19.83
CA TYR A 362 -2.27 5.61 -19.26
C TYR A 362 -3.50 5.41 -18.38
N GLY A 363 -3.85 6.41 -17.56
CA GLY A 363 -4.94 6.33 -16.59
C GLY A 363 -6.32 6.08 -17.22
N THR A 364 -6.49 6.37 -18.51
CA THR A 364 -7.77 6.14 -19.22
C THR A 364 -8.08 4.66 -19.45
N TYR A 365 -7.11 3.75 -19.29
CA TYR A 365 -7.28 2.31 -19.56
C TYR A 365 -7.56 1.47 -18.32
N PHE A 366 -7.36 2.04 -17.11
CA PHE A 366 -7.42 1.30 -15.86
C PHE A 366 -8.30 2.01 -14.82
N GLN A 367 -9.62 2.00 -15.06
CA GLN A 367 -10.57 2.81 -14.28
C GLN A 367 -11.42 1.99 -13.31
N LYS A 368 -11.73 0.73 -13.64
CA LYS A 368 -12.71 -0.07 -12.88
C LYS A 368 -12.05 -0.96 -11.84
N SER A 369 -11.11 -1.80 -12.25
CA SER A 369 -10.58 -2.87 -11.41
C SER A 369 -9.37 -2.46 -10.56
N GLY A 370 -9.05 -1.16 -10.52
CA GLY A 370 -7.82 -0.63 -9.95
C GLY A 370 -6.60 -0.87 -10.86
N PRO A 371 -5.71 0.13 -11.01
CA PRO A 371 -4.60 0.03 -11.95
C PRO A 371 -3.59 -1.05 -11.55
N PRO A 372 -2.91 -1.70 -12.51
CA PRO A 372 -1.97 -2.77 -12.22
C PRO A 372 -0.77 -2.26 -11.41
N ALA A 373 -0.02 -3.20 -10.84
CA ALA A 373 1.29 -2.90 -10.27
C ALA A 373 2.23 -2.46 -11.41
N ARG A 374 3.16 -1.56 -11.13
CA ARG A 374 3.95 -0.88 -12.15
C ARG A 374 5.36 -0.56 -11.69
N ALA A 375 6.33 -0.78 -12.57
CA ALA A 375 7.66 -0.15 -12.50
C ALA A 375 7.80 0.80 -13.69
N CYS A 376 8.29 2.02 -13.47
CA CYS A 376 8.43 3.04 -14.51
C CYS A 376 9.81 3.68 -14.45
N ILE A 377 10.65 3.41 -15.44
CA ILE A 377 12.03 3.89 -15.50
C ILE A 377 12.29 4.69 -16.78
N ALA A 378 13.23 5.63 -16.73
CA ALA A 378 13.76 6.22 -17.95
C ALA A 378 14.94 5.41 -18.48
N THR A 379 14.96 5.20 -19.80
CA THR A 379 16.08 4.56 -20.47
C THR A 379 16.17 4.93 -21.95
N ASN A 380 17.30 4.62 -22.59
CA ASN A 380 17.53 4.87 -24.01
C ASN A 380 16.66 3.95 -24.91
N LEU A 381 15.56 4.50 -25.42
CA LEU A 381 14.68 3.86 -26.41
C LEU A 381 15.00 4.24 -27.86
N GLY A 382 16.15 4.89 -28.11
CA GLY A 382 16.49 5.48 -29.40
C GLY A 382 15.82 6.85 -29.62
N GLU A 383 15.85 7.35 -30.86
CA GLU A 383 15.36 8.70 -31.18
C GLU A 383 13.89 8.73 -31.58
N THR A 384 13.32 7.58 -31.97
CA THR A 384 11.96 7.47 -32.50
C THR A 384 10.90 7.28 -31.40
N TYR A 385 11.24 6.49 -30.37
CA TYR A 385 10.26 6.04 -29.38
C TYR A 385 10.40 6.80 -28.07
N LYS A 386 9.26 7.28 -27.57
CA LYS A 386 9.18 7.95 -26.27
C LYS A 386 8.80 7.01 -25.15
N VAL A 387 8.11 5.91 -25.48
CA VAL A 387 7.64 4.91 -24.51
C VAL A 387 7.66 3.51 -25.11
N ALA A 388 7.95 2.53 -24.28
CA ALA A 388 7.75 1.11 -24.54
C ALA A 388 7.12 0.44 -23.31
N ILE A 389 6.26 -0.57 -23.55
CA ILE A 389 5.54 -1.27 -22.49
C ILE A 389 5.71 -2.77 -22.61
N SER A 390 5.78 -3.45 -21.47
CA SER A 390 5.55 -4.89 -21.37
C SER A 390 4.61 -5.17 -20.20
N LEU A 391 3.72 -6.14 -20.34
CA LEU A 391 2.71 -6.44 -19.33
C LEU A 391 2.55 -7.93 -19.07
N VAL A 392 2.09 -8.21 -17.87
CA VAL A 392 1.64 -9.52 -17.40
C VAL A 392 0.17 -9.41 -17.06
N ALA A 393 -0.62 -10.36 -17.51
CA ALA A 393 -2.04 -10.46 -17.23
C ALA A 393 -2.42 -11.88 -16.82
N LYS A 394 -3.48 -11.99 -16.03
CA LYS A 394 -4.06 -13.27 -15.64
C LYS A 394 -5.57 -13.15 -15.59
N LYS A 395 -6.24 -14.15 -16.17
CA LYS A 395 -7.68 -14.29 -16.12
C LYS A 395 -8.07 -15.09 -14.87
N ASP A 396 -8.35 -14.36 -13.78
CA ASP A 396 -8.72 -14.94 -12.49
C ASP A 396 -9.51 -13.91 -11.66
N SER A 397 -10.54 -14.36 -10.96
CA SER A 397 -11.39 -13.51 -10.13
C SER A 397 -10.78 -13.17 -8.77
N SER A 398 -9.66 -13.80 -8.38
CA SER A 398 -8.95 -13.54 -7.11
C SER A 398 -8.03 -12.33 -7.14
N ARG A 399 -8.01 -11.56 -8.24
CA ARG A 399 -7.20 -10.35 -8.37
C ARG A 399 -7.63 -9.32 -7.32
N SER A 400 -6.68 -8.89 -6.50
CA SER A 400 -6.85 -7.88 -5.46
C SER A 400 -5.79 -6.80 -5.60
N ALA A 401 -6.14 -5.55 -5.35
CA ALA A 401 -5.24 -4.41 -5.44
C ALA A 401 -5.08 -3.72 -4.08
N LEU A 402 -3.84 -3.48 -3.67
CA LEU A 402 -3.54 -2.52 -2.61
C LEU A 402 -3.21 -1.19 -3.25
N HIS A 403 -4.18 -0.28 -3.19
CA HIS A 403 -4.12 1.04 -3.80
C HIS A 403 -4.24 2.11 -2.71
N VAL A 404 -3.15 2.84 -2.48
CA VAL A 404 -3.03 3.91 -1.48
C VAL A 404 -2.99 5.25 -2.20
N ARG A 405 -4.01 6.07 -1.96
CA ARG A 405 -4.14 7.41 -2.57
C ARG A 405 -4.10 8.53 -1.54
N GLY A 406 -4.45 8.25 -0.28
CA GLY A 406 -4.39 9.22 0.80
C GLY A 406 -2.96 9.49 1.31
N GLN A 407 -2.71 10.73 1.74
CA GLN A 407 -1.52 11.08 2.52
C GLN A 407 -1.64 10.48 3.93
N SER A 408 -0.59 9.81 4.39
CA SER A 408 -0.53 9.15 5.68
C SER A 408 0.91 9.13 6.22
N TYR A 409 1.15 8.54 7.39
CA TYR A 409 2.52 8.23 7.85
C TYR A 409 2.96 6.80 7.51
N TRP A 410 2.06 5.94 7.01
CA TRP A 410 2.36 4.52 6.80
C TRP A 410 3.11 4.26 5.48
N ALA A 411 2.49 4.63 4.36
CA ALA A 411 3.02 4.40 3.01
C ALA A 411 2.74 5.61 2.11
N PRO A 412 3.63 5.90 1.14
CA PRO A 412 3.43 7.02 0.24
C PRO A 412 2.24 6.76 -0.69
N ALA A 413 1.40 7.79 -0.86
CA ALA A 413 0.40 7.82 -1.90
C ALA A 413 1.06 7.64 -3.28
N ASN A 414 0.34 6.98 -4.18
CA ASN A 414 0.83 6.81 -5.55
C ASN A 414 0.95 8.16 -6.28
N ILE A 415 2.03 8.32 -7.04
CA ILE A 415 2.28 9.53 -7.86
C ILE A 415 1.84 9.38 -9.31
N GLY A 416 1.00 8.38 -9.59
CA GLY A 416 0.47 8.06 -10.91
C GLY A 416 -0.54 6.90 -10.83
N PRO A 417 -1.18 6.53 -11.96
CA PRO A 417 -2.17 5.47 -12.02
C PRO A 417 -1.52 4.08 -11.92
N TYR A 418 -1.18 3.65 -10.71
CA TYR A 418 -0.71 2.29 -10.38
C TYR A 418 -1.09 1.97 -8.94
N SER A 419 -1.28 0.68 -8.66
CA SER A 419 -1.46 0.17 -7.29
C SER A 419 -0.11 -0.12 -6.66
N GLN A 420 0.06 0.04 -5.35
CA GLN A 420 1.28 -0.34 -4.64
C GLN A 420 1.55 -1.83 -4.80
N SER A 421 0.50 -2.66 -4.84
CA SER A 421 0.61 -4.05 -5.28
C SER A 421 -0.64 -4.58 -5.97
N ILE A 422 -0.45 -5.66 -6.73
CA ILE A 422 -1.52 -6.56 -7.18
C ILE A 422 -1.25 -7.95 -6.63
N THR A 423 -2.25 -8.51 -5.96
CA THR A 423 -2.26 -9.89 -5.44
C THR A 423 -3.12 -10.76 -6.33
N ILE A 424 -2.63 -11.93 -6.73
CA ILE A 424 -3.38 -12.91 -7.53
C ILE A 424 -2.80 -14.32 -7.36
N ASN A 425 -3.64 -15.29 -6.99
CA ASN A 425 -3.25 -16.69 -6.73
C ASN A 425 -2.01 -16.83 -5.81
N ASN A 426 -2.05 -16.19 -4.65
CA ASN A 426 -0.97 -16.16 -3.65
C ASN A 426 0.34 -15.53 -4.14
N ARG A 427 0.30 -14.76 -5.23
CA ARG A 427 1.45 -14.02 -5.74
C ARG A 427 1.19 -12.53 -5.64
N HIS A 428 2.19 -11.80 -5.16
CA HIS A 428 2.10 -10.37 -4.89
C HIS A 428 3.11 -9.64 -5.74
N PHE A 429 2.63 -8.85 -6.70
CA PHE A 429 3.45 -7.96 -7.53
C PHE A 429 3.53 -6.60 -6.83
N ILE A 430 4.70 -6.23 -6.30
CA ILE A 430 4.90 -4.92 -5.69
C ILE A 430 5.47 -3.96 -6.73
N SER A 431 4.82 -2.81 -6.87
CA SER A 431 5.25 -1.72 -7.76
C SER A 431 6.61 -1.16 -7.36
N GLY A 432 7.25 -0.44 -8.28
CA GLY A 432 8.46 0.31 -7.99
C GLY A 432 8.26 1.25 -6.79
N GLN A 433 9.07 1.07 -5.75
CA GLN A 433 9.09 1.89 -4.55
C GLN A 433 10.26 2.86 -4.61
N ILE A 434 9.98 4.16 -4.54
CA ILE A 434 10.97 5.23 -4.37
C ILE A 434 10.82 5.86 -2.98
N ALA A 435 11.85 6.56 -2.54
CA ALA A 435 12.00 7.00 -1.15
C ALA A 435 11.22 8.28 -0.80
N LEU A 436 9.90 8.28 -1.05
CA LEU A 436 9.04 9.40 -0.71
C LEU A 436 8.71 9.39 0.78
N LYS A 437 8.76 10.55 1.43
CA LYS A 437 8.21 10.75 2.78
C LYS A 437 6.67 10.62 2.67
N PRO A 438 6.02 9.65 3.35
CA PRO A 438 4.59 9.40 3.17
C PRO A 438 3.68 10.62 3.40
N SER A 439 4.04 11.49 4.35
CA SER A 439 3.27 12.66 4.74
C SER A 439 3.32 13.81 3.74
N THR A 440 4.43 13.96 3.01
CA THR A 440 4.65 15.12 2.12
C THR A 440 4.82 14.76 0.64
N LEU A 441 5.08 13.48 0.34
CA LEU A 441 5.45 12.98 -0.98
C LEU A 441 6.71 13.66 -1.58
N SER A 442 7.56 14.25 -0.74
CA SER A 442 8.91 14.68 -1.12
C SER A 442 9.88 13.50 -1.01
N LEU A 443 10.96 13.48 -1.81
CA LEU A 443 12.03 12.51 -1.57
C LEU A 443 12.68 12.74 -0.20
N VAL A 444 13.20 11.68 0.40
CA VAL A 444 14.00 11.76 1.61
C VAL A 444 15.37 12.38 1.33
N ASP A 445 15.83 13.20 2.27
CA ASP A 445 17.17 13.78 2.28
C ASP A 445 18.21 12.71 2.65
N GLY A 446 19.51 13.01 2.52
CA GLY A 446 20.58 12.06 2.89
C GLY A 446 21.09 11.18 1.74
N GLY A 447 20.70 11.48 0.51
CA GLY A 447 21.26 10.84 -0.69
C GLY A 447 20.85 9.38 -0.87
N VAL A 448 21.61 8.64 -1.69
CA VAL A 448 21.25 7.28 -2.13
C VAL A 448 21.11 6.30 -0.98
N SER A 449 21.91 6.40 0.08
CA SER A 449 21.83 5.48 1.23
C SER A 449 20.47 5.59 1.91
N GLN A 450 20.05 6.81 2.27
CA GLN A 450 18.76 7.03 2.93
C GLN A 450 17.59 6.72 1.98
N GLN A 451 17.76 7.02 0.69
CA GLN A 451 16.76 6.65 -0.31
C GLN A 451 16.61 5.13 -0.43
N ALA A 452 17.70 4.37 -0.47
CA ALA A 452 17.67 2.91 -0.56
C ALA A 452 16.99 2.28 0.66
N ILE A 453 17.28 2.78 1.86
CA ILE A 453 16.68 2.30 3.11
C ILE A 453 15.17 2.56 3.13
N LEU A 454 14.74 3.81 2.91
CA LEU A 454 13.33 4.17 3.01
C LEU A 454 12.49 3.52 1.90
N SER A 455 12.99 3.46 0.67
CA SER A 455 12.28 2.78 -0.42
C SER A 455 12.15 1.26 -0.20
N LEU A 456 13.17 0.62 0.37
CA LEU A 456 13.10 -0.78 0.77
C LEU A 456 12.07 -0.99 1.89
N GLN A 457 12.03 -0.09 2.88
CA GLN A 457 11.01 -0.09 3.93
C GLN A 457 9.59 -0.01 3.35
N HIS A 458 9.36 0.83 2.33
CA HIS A 458 8.05 0.92 1.69
C HIS A 458 7.65 -0.40 1.04
N ALA A 459 8.57 -1.06 0.33
CA ALA A 459 8.31 -2.38 -0.25
C ALA A 459 7.99 -3.42 0.83
N ARG A 460 8.72 -3.39 1.95
CA ARG A 460 8.43 -4.23 3.12
C ARG A 460 7.03 -3.98 3.65
N LYS A 461 6.72 -2.74 4.05
CA LYS A 461 5.42 -2.37 4.63
C LYS A 461 4.24 -2.74 3.72
N VAL A 462 4.40 -2.59 2.41
CA VAL A 462 3.41 -3.05 1.42
C VAL A 462 3.28 -4.56 1.46
N SER A 463 4.38 -5.32 1.49
CA SER A 463 4.36 -6.78 1.61
C SER A 463 3.70 -7.26 2.91
N GLU A 464 4.02 -6.64 4.05
CA GLU A 464 3.44 -6.97 5.37
C GLU A 464 1.93 -6.75 5.40
N ALA A 465 1.45 -5.72 4.70
CA ALA A 465 0.04 -5.45 4.56
C ALA A 465 -0.74 -6.48 3.75
N LEU A 466 -0.04 -7.33 2.98
CA LEU A 466 -0.60 -8.40 2.16
C LEU A 466 -0.48 -9.77 2.82
N ALA A 467 0.30 -9.88 3.89
CA ALA A 467 0.59 -11.15 4.56
C ALA A 467 -0.69 -11.83 5.06
N PRO A 468 -0.89 -13.13 4.78
CA PRO A 468 -1.90 -13.93 5.45
C PRO A 468 -1.68 -13.94 6.96
N VAL A 469 -2.75 -14.13 7.74
CA VAL A 469 -2.74 -14.15 9.22
C VAL A 469 -1.70 -15.13 9.81
N HIS A 470 -1.30 -16.16 9.05
CA HIS A 470 -0.38 -17.22 9.49
C HIS A 470 1.07 -17.03 9.05
N ILE A 471 1.39 -16.00 8.26
CA ILE A 471 2.77 -15.67 7.86
C ILE A 471 3.13 -14.39 8.60
N THR A 472 4.20 -14.42 9.41
CA THR A 472 4.64 -13.18 10.06
C THR A 472 5.13 -12.18 9.02
N ALA A 473 4.86 -10.89 9.24
CA ALA A 473 5.30 -9.77 8.40
C ALA A 473 6.79 -9.88 7.97
N GLY A 474 7.67 -10.36 8.86
CA GLY A 474 9.08 -10.56 8.59
C GLY A 474 9.39 -11.72 7.63
N GLU A 475 8.57 -12.76 7.55
CA GLU A 475 8.83 -13.93 6.70
C GLU A 475 8.71 -13.62 5.20
N LEU A 476 7.83 -12.69 4.82
CA LEU A 476 7.66 -12.31 3.42
C LEU A 476 8.88 -11.59 2.87
N LEU A 477 9.43 -10.61 3.62
CA LEU A 477 10.66 -9.92 3.22
C LEU A 477 11.81 -10.90 2.98
N MET A 478 11.83 -12.00 3.75
CA MET A 478 12.87 -13.02 3.68
C MET A 478 12.71 -14.00 2.50
N ARG A 479 11.56 -14.01 1.82
CA ARG A 479 11.22 -15.00 0.78
C ARG A 479 10.67 -14.40 -0.54
N PRO A 480 11.21 -13.29 -1.10
CA PRO A 480 10.77 -12.85 -2.42
C PRO A 480 11.17 -13.87 -3.48
N GLU A 481 10.30 -14.07 -4.48
CA GLU A 481 10.65 -14.82 -5.69
C GLU A 481 11.72 -14.05 -6.48
N SER A 482 11.56 -12.72 -6.61
CA SER A 482 12.51 -11.86 -7.30
C SER A 482 12.54 -10.44 -6.74
N VAL A 483 13.71 -9.82 -6.87
CA VAL A 483 14.01 -8.44 -6.50
C VAL A 483 14.73 -7.75 -7.65
N ILE A 484 14.21 -6.61 -8.10
CA ILE A 484 14.86 -5.73 -9.05
C ILE A 484 15.09 -4.37 -8.38
N CYS A 485 16.34 -3.93 -8.37
CA CYS A 485 16.76 -2.63 -7.86
C CYS A 485 17.21 -1.78 -9.04
N TYR A 486 16.45 -0.76 -9.40
CA TYR A 486 16.86 0.22 -10.39
C TYR A 486 17.67 1.33 -9.72
N VAL A 487 18.83 1.68 -10.30
CA VAL A 487 19.71 2.74 -9.78
C VAL A 487 20.13 3.69 -10.91
N THR A 488 20.38 4.95 -10.59
CA THR A 488 20.78 5.96 -11.59
C THR A 488 22.29 6.07 -11.80
N SER A 489 23.10 5.42 -10.95
CA SER A 489 24.55 5.34 -11.08
C SER A 489 25.05 3.93 -10.78
N ARG A 490 26.16 3.54 -11.42
CA ARG A 490 26.87 2.27 -11.14
C ARG A 490 27.39 2.23 -9.70
N ASP A 491 27.80 3.38 -9.15
CA ASP A 491 28.37 3.46 -7.80
C ASP A 491 27.34 3.13 -6.72
N TYR A 492 26.05 3.28 -7.05
CA TYR A 492 24.94 3.03 -6.12
C TYR A 492 24.61 1.54 -5.95
N VAL A 493 25.07 0.68 -6.87
CA VAL A 493 24.80 -0.77 -6.83
C VAL A 493 25.28 -1.38 -5.52
N SER A 494 26.52 -1.10 -5.13
CA SER A 494 27.12 -1.66 -3.92
C SER A 494 26.40 -1.21 -2.64
N ILE A 495 25.91 0.03 -2.62
CA ILE A 495 25.15 0.59 -1.49
C ILE A 495 23.82 -0.15 -1.35
N CYS A 496 23.07 -0.28 -2.45
CA CYS A 496 21.78 -0.94 -2.45
C CYS A 496 21.90 -2.42 -2.07
N GLN A 497 22.97 -3.09 -2.52
CA GLN A 497 23.29 -4.46 -2.10
C GLN A 497 23.51 -4.58 -0.59
N ASN A 498 24.31 -3.68 -0.01
CA ASN A 498 24.53 -3.67 1.44
C ASN A 498 23.24 -3.40 2.21
N VAL A 499 22.42 -2.45 1.75
CA VAL A 499 21.11 -2.15 2.36
C VAL A 499 20.20 -3.39 2.36
N LEU A 500 20.06 -4.07 1.22
CA LEU A 500 19.23 -5.26 1.14
C LEU A 500 19.78 -6.39 2.03
N GLN A 501 21.10 -6.61 2.04
CA GLN A 501 21.71 -7.66 2.85
C GLN A 501 21.53 -7.38 4.36
N GLN A 502 21.78 -6.16 4.81
CA GLN A 502 21.58 -5.79 6.23
C GLN A 502 20.11 -5.85 6.63
N ALA A 503 19.17 -5.50 5.76
CA ALA A 503 17.75 -5.66 6.03
C ALA A 503 17.37 -7.14 6.23
N ILE A 504 17.89 -8.03 5.39
CA ILE A 504 17.71 -9.48 5.50
C ILE A 504 18.30 -9.98 6.83
N ASP A 505 19.50 -9.52 7.19
CA ASP A 505 20.19 -9.94 8.41
C ASP A 505 19.43 -9.47 9.67
N ALA A 506 19.03 -8.19 9.72
CA ALA A 506 18.28 -7.58 10.83
C ALA A 506 16.89 -8.21 11.05
N HIS A 507 16.26 -8.75 9.99
CA HIS A 507 15.03 -9.52 10.12
C HIS A 507 15.28 -10.95 10.61
N SER A 508 16.36 -11.58 10.17
CA SER A 508 16.71 -12.96 10.56
C SER A 508 16.96 -13.05 12.07
N GLU A 509 17.61 -12.05 12.66
CA GLU A 509 17.90 -12.01 14.10
C GLU A 509 16.64 -11.88 14.98
N ARG A 510 15.53 -11.38 14.42
CA ARG A 510 14.28 -11.14 15.15
C ARG A 510 13.27 -12.29 15.06
N SER A 511 13.51 -13.28 14.21
CA SER A 511 12.58 -14.39 13.98
C SER A 511 13.14 -15.69 14.56
N GLU A 512 12.65 -16.09 15.73
CA GLU A 512 13.05 -17.33 16.42
C GLU A 512 12.72 -18.59 15.59
N ASP A 513 11.71 -18.53 14.72
CA ASP A 513 11.24 -19.64 13.87
C ASP A 513 11.95 -19.77 12.50
N CYS A 514 12.88 -18.88 12.17
CA CYS A 514 13.48 -18.82 10.82
C CYS A 514 14.81 -19.55 10.65
N LEU A 515 15.32 -20.22 11.69
CA LEU A 515 16.64 -20.85 11.71
C LEU A 515 16.84 -21.92 10.61
N ASP A 516 15.76 -22.54 10.11
CA ASP A 516 15.86 -23.66 9.16
C ASP A 516 15.51 -23.33 7.70
N VAL A 517 15.11 -22.10 7.34
CA VAL A 517 14.55 -21.81 6.00
C VAL A 517 15.43 -20.96 5.08
N ILE A 518 16.55 -20.42 5.56
CA ILE A 518 17.47 -19.62 4.72
C ILE A 518 18.53 -20.52 4.06
N THR A 519 18.12 -21.46 3.20
CA THR A 519 19.09 -22.16 2.33
C THR A 519 19.24 -21.50 0.96
N GLN A 520 18.38 -20.56 0.55
CA GLN A 520 18.46 -19.91 -0.76
C GLN A 520 18.11 -18.42 -0.74
N LYS A 521 19.09 -17.59 -1.10
CA LYS A 521 18.92 -16.15 -1.33
C LYS A 521 18.05 -15.88 -2.58
N PRO A 522 17.17 -14.86 -2.55
CA PRO A 522 16.29 -14.54 -3.67
C PRO A 522 17.06 -14.15 -4.94
N ALA A 523 16.40 -14.18 -6.11
CA ALA A 523 16.96 -13.62 -7.33
C ALA A 523 17.06 -12.09 -7.18
N GLN A 524 18.28 -11.54 -7.28
CA GLN A 524 18.55 -10.13 -7.07
C GLN A 524 19.24 -9.55 -8.29
N LEU A 525 18.73 -8.42 -8.77
CA LEU A 525 19.26 -7.70 -9.92
C LEU A 525 19.36 -6.23 -9.62
N TYR A 526 20.47 -5.63 -10.05
CA TYR A 526 20.71 -4.21 -9.94
C TYR A 526 20.87 -3.65 -11.35
N VAL A 527 19.99 -2.74 -11.72
CA VAL A 527 19.82 -2.28 -13.10
C VAL A 527 20.09 -0.79 -13.15
N VAL A 528 21.12 -0.39 -13.91
CA VAL A 528 21.52 1.01 -14.03
C VAL A 528 20.74 1.69 -15.15
N VAL A 529 19.91 2.66 -14.80
CA VAL A 529 18.97 3.35 -15.70
C VAL A 529 19.35 4.82 -15.89
N ASP A 530 18.63 5.53 -16.78
CA ASP A 530 18.90 6.95 -17.03
C ASP A 530 18.40 7.85 -15.91
N SER A 531 17.15 7.66 -15.50
CA SER A 531 16.53 8.39 -14.40
C SER A 531 15.31 7.64 -13.87
N LEU A 532 14.87 8.02 -12.69
CA LEU A 532 13.70 7.47 -11.99
C LEU A 532 12.71 8.59 -11.67
N PRO A 533 11.43 8.26 -11.39
CA PRO A 533 10.44 9.25 -11.01
C PRO A 533 10.92 10.13 -9.85
N LYS A 534 10.54 11.42 -9.90
CA LYS A 534 10.94 12.44 -8.91
C LYS A 534 12.46 12.66 -8.79
N ASN A 535 13.27 12.19 -9.76
CA ASN A 535 14.73 12.18 -9.71
C ASN A 535 15.28 11.31 -8.57
N ALA A 536 14.59 10.22 -8.22
CA ALA A 536 15.08 9.26 -7.24
C ALA A 536 16.42 8.65 -7.70
N ALA A 537 17.28 8.32 -6.74
CA ALA A 537 18.54 7.62 -6.99
C ALA A 537 18.34 6.11 -7.16
N VAL A 538 17.30 5.56 -6.52
CA VAL A 538 17.01 4.14 -6.40
C VAL A 538 15.50 3.87 -6.38
N GLU A 539 15.08 2.78 -7.02
CA GLU A 539 13.72 2.22 -6.99
C GLU A 539 13.80 0.70 -6.76
N TRP A 540 13.02 0.18 -5.81
CA TRP A 540 12.91 -1.27 -5.57
C TRP A 540 11.61 -1.85 -6.10
N GLN A 541 11.69 -3.00 -6.74
CA GLN A 541 10.54 -3.78 -7.21
C GLN A 541 10.67 -5.22 -6.73
N PHE A 542 9.56 -5.80 -6.27
CA PHE A 542 9.53 -7.15 -5.72
C PHE A 542 8.37 -7.97 -6.28
N VAL A 543 8.57 -9.29 -6.32
CA VAL A 543 7.52 -10.29 -6.48
C VAL A 543 7.62 -11.28 -5.34
N TYR A 544 6.51 -11.49 -4.61
CA TYR A 544 6.41 -12.46 -3.51
C TYR A 544 5.44 -13.59 -3.85
N ASN A 545 5.59 -14.73 -3.20
CA ASN A 545 4.68 -15.87 -3.30
C ASN A 545 4.48 -16.52 -1.94
N ASP A 546 3.22 -16.57 -1.52
CA ASP A 546 2.79 -16.86 -0.16
C ASP A 546 2.35 -18.32 -0.01
N ARG A 547 2.82 -19.21 -0.91
CA ARG A 547 2.54 -20.65 -0.76
C ARG A 547 3.10 -21.16 0.57
N PRO A 548 2.28 -21.83 1.40
CA PRO A 548 2.72 -22.29 2.70
C PRO A 548 3.92 -23.21 2.56
N SER A 549 5.00 -22.90 3.28
CA SER A 549 6.04 -23.88 3.58
C SER A 549 5.39 -24.94 4.46
N GLN A 550 5.32 -26.19 4.01
CA GLN A 550 4.99 -27.31 4.89
C GLN A 550 6.07 -27.38 5.98
N ILE A 551 5.76 -26.89 7.17
CA ILE A 551 6.50 -27.18 8.39
C ILE A 551 5.67 -28.24 9.10
N SER A 552 6.11 -29.50 9.05
CA SER A 552 5.52 -30.56 9.86
C SER A 552 6.06 -30.41 11.28
N TYR A 553 5.18 -30.08 12.23
CA TYR A 553 5.47 -30.34 13.64
C TYR A 553 5.26 -31.84 13.85
N ASP A 554 6.34 -32.58 14.09
CA ASP A 554 6.25 -33.91 14.71
C ASP A 554 5.83 -33.71 16.17
N SER A 555 4.53 -33.52 16.41
CA SER A 555 3.96 -33.60 17.75
C SER A 555 3.45 -35.03 17.96
N GLU A 556 4.24 -35.84 18.68
CA GLU A 556 3.77 -37.05 19.35
C GLU A 556 2.83 -36.66 20.50
N ASP A 557 1.62 -36.19 20.19
CA ASP A 557 0.55 -36.03 21.20
C ASP A 557 -0.79 -36.43 20.58
N GLU A 558 -1.14 -37.70 20.76
CA GLU A 558 -2.49 -38.22 20.57
C GLU A 558 -3.39 -37.68 21.69
N ASP A 559 -4.19 -36.64 21.43
CA ASP A 559 -5.57 -36.47 21.97
C ASP A 559 -6.13 -35.05 21.72
N ALA A 560 -6.82 -34.84 20.59
CA ALA A 560 -7.88 -33.81 20.47
C ALA A 560 -8.80 -34.06 19.26
N GLN A 561 -10.05 -33.66 19.41
CA GLN A 561 -11.24 -34.16 18.72
C GLN A 561 -11.40 -33.71 17.25
N LYS A 562 -12.06 -34.59 16.47
CA LYS A 562 -12.46 -34.43 15.07
C LYS A 562 -13.58 -33.41 14.89
N GLU A 563 -13.30 -32.33 14.16
CA GLU A 563 -14.25 -31.65 13.27
C GLU A 563 -13.63 -31.55 11.87
N ASP A 564 -14.47 -31.68 10.85
CA ASP A 564 -14.15 -32.04 9.45
C ASP A 564 -13.05 -31.22 8.77
N ALA A 565 -11.80 -31.60 9.00
CA ALA A 565 -10.70 -31.32 8.08
C ALA A 565 -10.75 -32.36 6.94
N LEU A 566 -10.84 -31.88 5.70
CA LEU A 566 -10.51 -32.68 4.51
C LEU A 566 -9.12 -33.28 4.70
N ASN A 567 -9.06 -34.56 5.08
CA ASN A 567 -7.85 -35.35 5.13
C ASN A 567 -7.28 -35.48 3.72
N VAL A 568 -6.49 -34.50 3.29
CA VAL A 568 -5.60 -34.64 2.15
C VAL A 568 -4.29 -35.19 2.69
N THR A 569 -4.12 -36.50 2.62
CA THR A 569 -2.84 -37.16 2.85
C THR A 569 -1.88 -36.73 1.73
N TYR A 570 -1.02 -35.76 2.02
CA TYR A 570 0.07 -35.35 1.12
C TYR A 570 1.29 -36.22 1.40
N ASN A 571 1.72 -36.98 0.39
CA ASN A 571 2.97 -37.75 0.43
C ASN A 571 4.16 -36.77 0.41
N GLU A 572 5.18 -37.08 1.22
CA GLU A 572 6.45 -36.34 1.32
C GLU A 572 7.11 -36.15 -0.06
N ASP A 573 7.13 -34.92 -0.58
CA ASP A 573 7.98 -34.56 -1.72
C ASP A 573 8.75 -33.28 -1.40
N LYS A 574 10.08 -33.40 -1.36
CA LYS A 574 11.04 -32.33 -1.05
C LYS A 574 10.89 -31.16 -2.02
N LEU A 575 10.87 -29.94 -1.49
CA LEU A 575 10.97 -28.70 -2.25
C LEU A 575 12.40 -28.56 -2.84
N ILE A 576 12.71 -29.25 -3.94
CA ILE A 576 14.04 -29.19 -4.56
C ILE A 576 14.12 -27.97 -5.48
N ARG A 577 14.50 -26.81 -4.94
CA ARG A 577 14.81 -25.61 -5.74
C ARG A 577 16.17 -25.79 -6.45
N LYS A 578 16.17 -26.21 -7.71
CA LYS A 578 17.41 -26.40 -8.51
C LYS A 578 17.83 -25.12 -9.23
N HIS A 579 19.06 -24.67 -8.99
CA HIS A 579 19.72 -23.70 -9.87
C HIS A 579 20.15 -24.39 -11.17
N HIS A 580 19.57 -23.99 -12.31
CA HIS A 580 20.13 -24.34 -13.61
C HIS A 580 20.83 -23.11 -14.20
N ALA A 581 22.15 -23.02 -14.03
CA ALA A 581 22.93 -22.18 -14.91
C ALA A 581 23.03 -22.91 -16.26
N ARG A 582 22.19 -22.57 -17.23
CA ARG A 582 22.37 -23.05 -18.61
C ARG A 582 23.40 -22.15 -19.29
N SER A 583 24.60 -22.66 -19.51
CA SER A 583 25.52 -22.07 -20.47
C SER A 583 25.21 -22.64 -21.85
N HIS A 584 24.70 -21.84 -22.76
CA HIS A 584 24.59 -22.22 -24.17
C HIS A 584 25.40 -21.21 -25.00
N GLU A 585 26.36 -21.71 -25.78
CA GLU A 585 27.12 -20.93 -26.77
C GLU A 585 27.74 -19.59 -26.26
N GLY A 586 28.28 -19.56 -25.04
CA GLY A 586 28.95 -18.37 -24.50
C GLY A 586 28.03 -17.35 -23.81
N VAL A 587 26.73 -17.62 -23.74
CA VAL A 587 25.80 -16.90 -22.86
C VAL A 587 25.84 -17.54 -21.48
N GLN A 588 26.20 -16.76 -20.46
CA GLN A 588 26.03 -17.15 -19.06
C GLN A 588 24.59 -16.83 -18.65
N CYS A 589 23.68 -17.78 -18.77
CA CYS A 589 22.33 -17.63 -18.22
C CYS A 589 22.34 -18.08 -16.75
N PHE A 590 21.92 -17.22 -15.84
CA PHE A 590 21.39 -17.68 -14.57
C PHE A 590 19.89 -17.88 -14.76
N GLU A 591 19.46 -19.13 -15.00
CA GLU A 591 18.04 -19.45 -14.90
C GLU A 591 17.70 -19.60 -13.42
N PHE A 592 16.77 -18.78 -12.94
CA PHE A 592 16.07 -19.07 -11.71
C PHE A 592 14.93 -20.03 -12.05
N LEU A 593 15.17 -21.32 -11.81
CA LEU A 593 14.19 -22.37 -12.04
C LEU A 593 13.62 -22.81 -10.68
N GLN A 594 12.40 -22.37 -10.38
CA GLN A 594 11.64 -22.92 -9.27
C GLN A 594 10.73 -24.02 -9.83
N GLU A 595 11.25 -25.25 -9.90
CA GLU A 595 10.42 -26.44 -10.10
C GLU A 595 9.77 -26.80 -8.75
N VAL A 596 8.46 -26.61 -8.68
CA VAL A 596 7.63 -27.23 -7.62
C VAL A 596 6.93 -28.41 -8.27
N THR A 597 7.48 -29.60 -8.09
CA THR A 597 6.80 -30.85 -8.45
C THR A 597 5.81 -31.19 -7.34
N THR A 598 4.51 -31.12 -7.64
CA THR A 598 3.46 -31.76 -6.85
C THR A 598 2.65 -32.69 -7.74
N ASN A 599 2.25 -33.86 -7.22
CA ASN A 599 1.63 -34.95 -7.99
C ASN A 599 0.21 -34.67 -8.53
N SER A 600 -0.25 -33.42 -8.59
CA SER A 600 -1.42 -33.02 -9.38
C SER A 600 -1.44 -31.50 -9.60
N ILE A 601 -1.37 -31.11 -10.88
CA ILE A 601 -1.52 -29.74 -11.42
C ILE A 601 -0.27 -28.82 -11.27
N ASN A 602 0.51 -28.72 -12.35
CA ASN A 602 1.61 -27.77 -12.53
C ASN A 602 1.07 -26.33 -12.72
N ASN A 603 1.27 -25.45 -11.73
CA ASN A 603 0.91 -24.02 -11.81
C ASN A 603 2.10 -23.11 -11.41
N SER A 604 3.30 -23.38 -11.93
CA SER A 604 4.56 -22.70 -11.61
C SER A 604 4.94 -21.61 -12.64
N ILE A 605 4.69 -20.34 -12.36
CA ILE A 605 5.14 -19.26 -13.26
C ILE A 605 6.59 -18.89 -12.91
N TYR A 606 7.44 -18.87 -13.93
CA TYR A 606 8.85 -18.50 -13.89
C TYR A 606 9.03 -16.98 -14.02
N CYS A 607 9.80 -16.38 -13.12
CA CYS A 607 10.49 -15.12 -13.40
C CYS A 607 11.95 -15.49 -13.67
N THR A 608 12.33 -15.63 -14.93
CA THR A 608 13.73 -15.79 -15.31
C THR A 608 14.27 -14.42 -15.65
N VAL A 609 15.42 -14.05 -15.09
CA VAL A 609 16.10 -12.86 -15.60
C VAL A 609 17.40 -13.29 -16.23
N TYR A 610 17.42 -13.22 -17.54
CA TYR A 610 18.62 -13.48 -18.30
C TYR A 610 19.47 -12.21 -18.31
N TYR A 611 20.76 -12.41 -18.17
CA TYR A 611 21.73 -11.39 -18.45
C TYR A 611 22.81 -11.99 -19.34
N THR A 612 23.35 -11.21 -20.26
CA THR A 612 24.36 -11.73 -21.18
C THR A 612 25.55 -10.79 -21.30
N PRO A 613 26.80 -11.32 -21.36
CA PRO A 613 27.97 -10.52 -21.71
C PRO A 613 27.99 -10.11 -23.20
N LEU A 614 27.08 -10.67 -24.01
CA LEU A 614 26.91 -10.34 -25.43
C LEU A 614 26.64 -8.84 -25.62
N VAL A 615 27.13 -8.32 -26.74
CA VAL A 615 27.13 -6.88 -27.01
C VAL A 615 25.99 -6.48 -27.93
N SER A 616 25.37 -7.44 -28.64
CA SER A 616 24.29 -7.21 -29.59
C SER A 616 22.98 -7.91 -29.20
N LEU A 617 21.86 -7.27 -29.54
CA LEU A 617 20.52 -7.82 -29.32
C LEU A 617 20.27 -9.07 -30.15
N ASP A 618 20.75 -9.09 -31.39
CA ASP A 618 20.55 -10.21 -32.33
C ASP A 618 21.25 -11.48 -31.84
N GLU A 619 22.45 -11.36 -31.25
CA GLU A 619 23.13 -12.49 -30.63
C GLU A 619 22.39 -12.97 -29.38
N ALA A 620 21.90 -12.04 -28.55
CA ALA A 620 21.12 -12.40 -27.36
C ALA A 620 19.84 -13.16 -27.76
N GLN A 621 19.09 -12.65 -28.73
CA GLN A 621 17.84 -13.26 -29.23
C GLN A 621 18.05 -14.67 -29.81
N LYS A 622 19.20 -14.97 -30.40
CA LYS A 622 19.51 -16.33 -30.88
C LYS A 622 19.67 -17.33 -29.74
N CYS A 623 20.09 -16.88 -28.56
CA CYS A 623 20.36 -17.72 -27.40
C CYS A 623 19.18 -17.86 -26.44
N ILE A 624 18.14 -17.03 -26.60
CA ILE A 624 16.98 -16.99 -25.71
C ILE A 624 15.75 -17.34 -26.53
N ASP A 625 14.96 -18.28 -26.03
CA ASP A 625 13.75 -18.75 -26.70
C ASP A 625 12.66 -17.65 -26.66
N GLY A 626 12.74 -16.72 -27.61
CA GLY A 626 11.67 -15.91 -28.21
C GLY A 626 10.87 -14.88 -27.40
N ASP A 627 10.74 -15.00 -26.07
CA ASP A 627 9.65 -14.32 -25.33
C ASP A 627 10.11 -13.50 -24.11
N ALA A 628 11.14 -12.68 -24.25
CA ALA A 628 11.67 -11.86 -23.15
C ALA A 628 11.35 -10.37 -23.32
N THR A 629 11.10 -9.66 -22.21
CA THR A 629 11.13 -8.19 -22.19
C THR A 629 12.57 -7.74 -22.16
N PHE A 630 13.01 -7.04 -23.21
CA PHE A 630 14.35 -6.48 -23.28
C PHE A 630 14.34 -5.07 -22.71
N VAL A 631 15.23 -4.82 -21.77
CA VAL A 631 15.41 -3.49 -21.19
C VAL A 631 16.75 -2.95 -21.66
N PRO A 632 16.79 -1.97 -22.58
CA PRO A 632 18.03 -1.26 -22.86
C PRO A 632 18.42 -0.53 -21.58
N VAL A 633 19.62 -0.72 -21.04
CA VAL A 633 20.07 -0.14 -19.76
C VAL A 633 21.58 0.11 -19.79
N LYS A 634 22.09 0.96 -18.88
CA LYS A 634 23.51 1.35 -18.82
C LYS A 634 24.43 0.25 -18.27
N GLY A 635 23.88 -0.70 -17.54
CA GLY A 635 24.61 -1.80 -16.92
C GLY A 635 23.70 -2.58 -15.99
N ILE A 636 24.01 -3.86 -15.80
CA ILE A 636 23.26 -4.75 -14.91
C ILE A 636 24.25 -5.51 -14.07
N PHE A 637 23.92 -5.72 -12.81
CA PHE A 637 24.75 -6.44 -11.87
C PHE A 637 23.92 -7.50 -11.15
N ASP A 638 24.48 -8.68 -10.98
CA ASP A 638 23.91 -9.71 -10.12
C ASP A 638 24.27 -9.45 -8.65
N LYS A 639 23.83 -10.34 -7.76
CA LYS A 639 24.19 -10.30 -6.32
C LYS A 639 25.69 -10.37 -6.02
N ASN A 640 26.52 -10.76 -6.99
CA ASN A 640 27.97 -10.87 -6.87
C ASN A 640 28.70 -9.70 -7.58
N ILE A 641 27.99 -8.65 -8.01
CA ILE A 641 28.54 -7.49 -8.74
C ILE A 641 29.15 -7.90 -10.10
N LYS A 642 28.70 -9.00 -10.69
CA LYS A 642 29.11 -9.35 -12.06
C LYS A 642 28.33 -8.51 -13.05
N GLU A 643 29.04 -7.69 -13.82
CA GLU A 643 28.44 -6.82 -14.83
C GLU A 643 27.98 -7.62 -16.05
N ALA A 644 26.76 -7.33 -16.49
CA ALA A 644 26.16 -7.81 -17.74
C ALA A 644 25.67 -6.64 -18.60
N LYS A 645 25.50 -6.90 -19.90
CA LYS A 645 25.27 -5.85 -20.91
C LYS A 645 23.83 -5.75 -21.42
N ILE A 646 22.98 -6.74 -21.18
CA ILE A 646 21.57 -6.79 -21.59
C ILE A 646 20.75 -7.42 -20.47
N ALA A 647 19.63 -6.81 -20.09
CA ALA A 647 18.68 -7.31 -19.09
C ALA A 647 17.43 -7.79 -19.78
N LEU A 648 16.95 -8.95 -19.31
CA LEU A 648 15.82 -9.64 -19.88
C LEU A 648 14.89 -9.99 -18.75
N ASN A 649 13.76 -9.31 -18.67
CA ASN A 649 12.72 -9.72 -17.74
C ASN A 649 11.86 -10.78 -18.43
N TYR A 650 11.93 -12.03 -17.98
CA TYR A 650 11.18 -13.14 -18.54
C TYR A 650 10.12 -13.57 -17.53
N PHE A 651 8.88 -13.16 -17.75
CA PHE A 651 7.74 -13.80 -17.11
C PHE A 651 7.30 -14.93 -18.04
N VAL A 652 7.46 -16.19 -17.63
CA VAL A 652 6.84 -17.30 -18.33
C VAL A 652 5.88 -18.05 -17.44
N PRO A 653 4.59 -18.10 -17.78
CA PRO A 653 3.66 -18.95 -17.05
C PRO A 653 3.98 -20.42 -17.35
N SER A 654 3.96 -21.30 -16.33
CA SER A 654 4.13 -22.74 -16.56
C SER A 654 3.13 -23.23 -17.58
N LYS A 655 3.57 -24.23 -18.35
CA LYS A 655 2.68 -25.14 -19.06
C LYS A 655 1.81 -25.94 -18.11
#